data_AF-A0A933LVC1-F1
#
_entry.id   AF-A0A933LVC1-F1
#
_cell.length_a   1.000
_cell.length_b   1.000
_cell.length_c   1.000
_cell.angle_alpha   90.00
_cell.angle_beta   90.00
_cell.angle_gamma   90.00
#
_symmetry.space_group_name_H-M   'P 1'
#
loop_
_entity.id
_entity.type
_entity.pdbx_description
1 polymer ?
#
loop_
_entity_poly.entity_id
_entity_poly.type
_entity_poly.pdbx_seq_one_letter_code
_entity_poly.pdbx_strand_id
1 'polypeptide(L)'
;MKKRLTALVTAGGTREPIDDVRVIANRSRGLFGAAIARALADRGVETTLLASLELLRNPGALDGRLRLAGFDAFADLAGEIERLTGEAVPDIVFMAAAVSDYSPVPQEGKISSRPLEITLQLVRNPKLIATLRDQCGDGTFLVGFKLLSRVSRDALVQAALSQARANRLDLVVANDLAELGERDHPVVLVTPEGVTIPLSGAREDVASRLVAIALARRDTRRCRPESAEAPSPEAENVARREEAASLARFGTEAGLLEAEEGSASSRAENGRFWIASPGGEPVLADLFQESGRLRHSGAVPPREAVLHGWLYEHLPGIAAILAVPRALVLADARTTFPYPPDSIEEGEEVHRALASAALEGSWTGGPFAVSLVGGGALLGLEPGGVQRLAREWANARRIFLAQLEELGLAAEASRLVLAPALDSTRIVGVLATGPGRGWVSLHVLPGERGKGTGDRFAERLDRTANAVAVHERAGSLGWWAARGWRVARREEGLAIVDPPSRRDDLRAAASICLLDLSSRRVLLGERLTDPWKGYWAFPGGGVKPGEDLLAAAARELAEETGLSLPTTRPHSARTVAVGTGPDGPAYSIANFLFLSLDAPAPRTTPEMRCEWLPLAEARAKRPMAAGTRRILRNLPRL
;
A
#
# COMPACT_ATOMS: atom_id res chain seq x y z
N MET A 1 -7.00 24.04 -32.38
CA MET A 1 -6.77 22.57 -32.48
C MET A 1 -6.18 22.08 -31.16
N LYS A 2 -6.73 21.03 -30.53
CA LYS A 2 -6.10 20.43 -29.33
C LYS A 2 -4.76 19.82 -29.74
N LYS A 3 -3.68 20.12 -29.02
CA LYS A 3 -2.36 19.48 -29.22
C LYS A 3 -2.53 17.96 -29.06
N ARG A 4 -2.13 17.17 -30.05
CA ARG A 4 -2.13 15.70 -29.96
C ARG A 4 -1.06 15.25 -28.96
N LEU A 5 -1.36 14.19 -28.22
CA LEU A 5 -0.42 13.59 -27.28
C LEU A 5 0.67 12.85 -28.02
N THR A 6 1.90 12.92 -27.51
CA THR A 6 3.07 12.23 -28.08
C THR A 6 3.60 11.19 -27.11
N ALA A 7 4.02 10.02 -27.61
CA ALA A 7 4.57 8.93 -26.82
C ALA A 7 5.88 8.40 -27.40
N LEU A 8 6.79 7.99 -26.50
CA LEU A 8 7.98 7.21 -26.82
C LEU A 8 7.90 5.84 -26.14
N VAL A 9 8.02 4.75 -26.89
CA VAL A 9 8.04 3.39 -26.35
C VAL A 9 9.34 2.71 -26.78
N THR A 10 10.13 2.23 -25.83
CA THR A 10 11.30 1.38 -26.12
C THR A 10 10.92 -0.09 -26.05
N ALA A 11 11.38 -0.92 -26.99
CA ALA A 11 11.02 -2.35 -27.04
C ALA A 11 12.11 -3.25 -27.61
N GLY A 12 12.25 -4.46 -27.07
CA GLY A 12 13.26 -5.44 -27.49
C GLY A 12 14.48 -5.47 -26.57
N GLY A 13 15.35 -6.46 -26.75
CA GLY A 13 16.62 -6.57 -26.01
C GLY A 13 17.78 -5.91 -26.75
N THR A 14 18.74 -5.36 -26.02
CA THR A 14 20.02 -4.93 -26.60
C THR A 14 20.91 -6.14 -26.88
N ARG A 15 21.80 -6.01 -27.87
CA ARG A 15 22.74 -7.03 -28.34
C ARG A 15 24.16 -6.46 -28.28
N GLU A 16 24.85 -6.75 -27.19
CA GLU A 16 26.18 -6.19 -26.91
C GLU A 16 27.26 -6.99 -27.66
N PRO A 17 28.04 -6.37 -28.56
CA PRO A 17 29.03 -7.09 -29.36
C PRO A 17 30.16 -7.63 -28.49
N ILE A 18 30.48 -8.92 -28.70
CA ILE A 18 31.67 -9.57 -28.16
C ILE A 18 32.82 -9.42 -29.16
N ASP A 19 32.52 -9.73 -30.42
CA ASP A 19 33.38 -9.64 -31.59
C ASP A 19 32.51 -9.33 -32.82
N ASP A 20 33.09 -9.28 -34.02
CA ASP A 20 32.36 -8.98 -35.28
C ASP A 20 31.25 -9.99 -35.63
N VAL A 21 31.14 -11.11 -34.91
CA VAL A 21 30.23 -12.22 -35.22
C VAL A 21 29.26 -12.55 -34.07
N ARG A 22 29.66 -12.30 -32.82
CA ARG A 22 28.97 -12.77 -31.62
C ARG A 22 28.51 -11.60 -30.74
N VAL A 23 27.39 -11.80 -30.06
CA VAL A 23 26.79 -10.81 -29.15
C VAL A 23 26.33 -11.46 -27.84
N ILE A 24 26.30 -10.68 -26.75
CA ILE A 24 25.54 -10.97 -25.53
C ILE A 24 24.18 -10.29 -25.66
N ALA A 25 23.09 -11.05 -25.48
CA ALA A 25 21.75 -10.52 -25.64
C ALA A 25 20.79 -11.00 -24.54
N ASN A 26 19.87 -10.13 -24.17
CA ASN A 26 18.75 -10.48 -23.30
C ASN A 26 17.67 -11.24 -24.08
N ARG A 27 16.98 -12.18 -23.41
CA ARG A 27 15.90 -12.98 -24.01
C ARG A 27 14.59 -12.20 -24.12
N SER A 28 14.59 -11.08 -24.87
CA SER A 28 13.40 -10.24 -25.07
C SER A 28 13.10 -10.05 -26.56
N ARG A 29 11.94 -10.55 -26.98
CA ARG A 29 11.42 -10.37 -28.36
C ARG A 29 10.72 -9.02 -28.57
N GLY A 30 10.59 -8.19 -27.52
CA GLY A 30 9.96 -6.87 -27.59
C GLY A 30 8.45 -6.83 -27.86
N LEU A 31 7.78 -7.98 -27.94
CA LEU A 31 6.36 -8.07 -28.32
C LEU A 31 5.41 -7.31 -27.38
N PHE A 32 5.72 -7.26 -26.07
CA PHE A 32 4.89 -6.51 -25.13
C PHE A 32 5.02 -4.99 -25.32
N GLY A 33 6.24 -4.48 -25.56
CA GLY A 33 6.45 -3.09 -25.91
C GLY A 33 5.77 -2.69 -27.23
N ALA A 34 5.80 -3.57 -28.23
CA ALA A 34 5.05 -3.36 -29.48
C ALA A 34 3.53 -3.31 -29.26
N ALA A 35 2.99 -4.19 -28.40
CA ALA A 35 1.57 -4.18 -28.03
C ALA A 35 1.17 -2.89 -27.29
N ILE A 36 2.04 -2.37 -26.40
CA ILE A 36 1.84 -1.07 -25.72
C ILE A 36 1.80 0.07 -26.74
N ALA A 37 2.75 0.10 -27.68
CA ALA A 37 2.78 1.13 -28.73
C ALA A 37 1.51 1.12 -29.59
N ARG A 38 1.01 -0.07 -29.93
CA ARG A 38 -0.25 -0.24 -30.66
C ARG A 38 -1.45 0.27 -29.85
N ALA A 39 -1.52 -0.10 -28.58
CA ALA A 39 -2.59 0.33 -27.68
C ALA A 39 -2.63 1.86 -27.45
N LEU A 40 -1.48 2.54 -27.54
CA LEU A 40 -1.37 4.00 -27.54
C LEU A 40 -1.90 4.60 -28.86
N ALA A 41 -1.49 4.04 -30.00
CA ALA A 41 -1.97 4.46 -31.31
C ALA A 41 -3.49 4.26 -31.48
N ASP A 42 -4.05 3.17 -30.93
CA ASP A 42 -5.50 2.91 -30.88
C ASP A 42 -6.28 3.99 -30.12
N ARG A 43 -5.61 4.71 -29.22
CA ARG A 43 -6.16 5.83 -28.45
C ARG A 43 -5.81 7.20 -29.03
N GLY A 44 -5.27 7.23 -30.26
CA GLY A 44 -4.95 8.46 -30.98
C GLY A 44 -3.70 9.19 -30.48
N VAL A 45 -2.83 8.51 -29.74
CA VAL A 45 -1.54 9.05 -29.30
C VAL A 45 -0.51 8.88 -30.41
N GLU A 46 0.17 9.96 -30.78
CA GLU A 46 1.25 9.96 -31.76
C GLU A 46 2.46 9.24 -31.16
N THR A 47 2.73 8.02 -31.62
CA THR A 47 3.63 7.10 -30.92
C THR A 47 4.87 6.80 -31.75
N THR A 48 6.04 7.07 -31.15
CA THR A 48 7.34 6.58 -31.65
C THR A 48 7.67 5.27 -30.94
N LEU A 49 7.85 4.20 -31.71
CA LEU A 49 8.37 2.92 -31.24
C LEU A 49 9.86 2.84 -31.58
N LEU A 50 10.70 2.99 -30.55
CA LEU A 50 12.13 2.72 -30.61
C LEU A 50 12.37 1.24 -30.32
N ALA A 51 12.61 0.46 -31.36
CA ALA A 51 12.63 -1.00 -31.31
C ALA A 51 14.01 -1.59 -31.62
N SER A 52 14.30 -2.76 -31.07
CA SER A 52 15.49 -3.51 -31.48
C SER A 52 15.39 -3.89 -32.96
N LEU A 53 16.54 -4.01 -33.64
CA LEU A 53 16.58 -4.45 -35.04
C LEU A 53 15.92 -5.82 -35.25
N GLU A 54 15.93 -6.70 -34.24
CA GLU A 54 15.23 -7.99 -34.29
C GLU A 54 13.70 -7.81 -34.33
N LEU A 55 13.15 -6.93 -33.50
CA LEU A 55 11.70 -6.65 -33.48
C LEU A 55 11.26 -5.98 -34.79
N LEU A 56 12.06 -5.05 -35.32
CA LEU A 56 11.77 -4.38 -36.60
C LEU A 56 11.74 -5.35 -37.80
N ARG A 57 12.39 -6.50 -37.71
CA ARG A 57 12.34 -7.56 -38.73
C ARG A 57 11.10 -8.46 -38.64
N ASN A 58 10.20 -8.22 -37.69
CA ASN A 58 8.97 -8.98 -37.52
C ASN A 58 7.74 -8.15 -37.96
N PRO A 59 7.27 -8.27 -39.22
CA PRO A 59 6.20 -7.42 -39.75
C PRO A 59 4.88 -7.56 -38.97
N GLY A 60 4.60 -8.74 -38.42
CA GLY A 60 3.36 -8.98 -37.64
C GLY A 60 3.32 -8.22 -36.31
N ALA A 61 4.48 -7.81 -35.80
CA ALA A 61 4.58 -7.03 -34.57
C ALA A 61 4.45 -5.51 -34.80
N LEU A 62 4.60 -5.03 -36.03
CA LEU A 62 4.59 -3.61 -36.37
C LEU A 62 3.21 -3.12 -36.79
N ASP A 63 2.94 -1.83 -36.56
CA ASP A 63 1.70 -1.14 -36.95
C ASP A 63 2.06 0.10 -37.77
N GLY A 64 1.41 0.29 -38.92
CA GLY A 64 1.71 1.37 -39.86
C GLY A 64 1.45 2.78 -39.35
N ARG A 65 0.75 2.93 -38.21
CA ARG A 65 0.51 4.22 -37.53
C ARG A 65 1.69 4.68 -36.67
N LEU A 66 2.66 3.81 -36.39
CA LEU A 66 3.79 4.11 -35.51
C LEU A 66 4.92 4.79 -36.27
N ARG A 67 5.56 5.79 -35.65
CA ARG A 67 6.89 6.23 -36.08
C ARG A 67 7.91 5.22 -35.59
N LEU A 68 8.74 4.68 -36.47
CA LEU A 68 9.71 3.63 -36.12
C LEU A 68 11.12 4.20 -36.02
N ALA A 69 11.85 3.79 -35.00
CA ALA A 69 13.29 4.02 -34.82
C ALA A 69 13.95 2.71 -34.36
N GLY A 70 15.24 2.52 -34.67
CA GLY A 70 15.95 1.26 -34.48
C GLY A 70 17.16 1.38 -33.57
N PHE A 71 17.44 0.36 -32.76
CA PHE A 71 18.70 0.20 -32.02
C PHE A 71 19.20 -1.26 -32.07
N ASP A 72 20.49 -1.50 -31.86
CA ASP A 72 21.06 -2.84 -31.68
C ASP A 72 21.71 -2.98 -30.29
N ALA A 73 22.66 -2.12 -29.94
CA ALA A 73 23.39 -2.15 -28.67
C ALA A 73 22.94 -1.06 -27.68
N PHE A 74 23.49 -1.09 -26.46
CA PHE A 74 23.25 -0.08 -25.42
C PHE A 74 23.54 1.35 -25.91
N ALA A 75 24.68 1.55 -26.59
CA ALA A 75 25.11 2.87 -27.05
C ALA A 75 24.12 3.48 -28.06
N ASP A 76 23.61 2.67 -28.99
CA ASP A 76 22.62 3.09 -29.97
C ASP A 76 21.31 3.49 -29.29
N LEU A 77 20.84 2.67 -28.34
CA LEU A 77 19.63 2.94 -27.57
C LEU A 77 19.75 4.25 -26.79
N ALA A 78 20.88 4.48 -26.13
CA ALA A 78 21.14 5.68 -25.36
C ALA A 78 21.12 6.94 -26.25
N GLY A 79 21.89 6.91 -27.35
CA GLY A 79 21.98 8.02 -28.29
C GLY A 79 20.64 8.33 -28.97
N GLU A 80 19.86 7.30 -29.29
CA GLU A 80 18.56 7.48 -29.92
C GLU A 80 17.50 8.02 -28.96
N ILE A 81 17.52 7.61 -27.68
CA ILE A 81 16.68 8.26 -26.64
C ILE A 81 17.04 9.73 -26.51
N GLU A 82 18.34 10.07 -26.42
CA GLU A 82 18.81 11.45 -26.31
C GLU A 82 18.37 12.29 -27.52
N ARG A 83 18.57 11.76 -28.73
CA ARG A 83 18.16 12.41 -29.98
C ARG A 83 16.65 12.65 -30.02
N LEU A 84 15.84 11.63 -29.74
CA LEU A 84 14.38 11.71 -29.81
C LEU A 84 13.79 12.65 -28.76
N THR A 85 14.31 12.60 -27.52
CA THR A 85 13.86 13.50 -26.44
C THR A 85 14.32 14.95 -26.65
N GLY A 86 15.47 15.15 -27.32
CA GLY A 86 15.95 16.46 -27.75
C GLY A 86 15.19 17.07 -28.93
N GLU A 87 14.67 16.25 -29.86
CA GLU A 87 13.79 16.71 -30.94
C GLU A 87 12.47 17.27 -30.39
N ALA A 88 11.83 16.50 -29.51
CA ALA A 88 10.59 16.86 -28.86
C ALA A 88 10.42 16.04 -27.57
N VAL A 89 10.21 16.74 -26.46
CA VAL A 89 9.92 16.09 -25.18
C VAL A 89 8.55 15.39 -25.28
N PRO A 90 8.49 14.05 -25.18
CA PRO A 90 7.25 13.31 -25.30
C PRO A 90 6.34 13.54 -24.09
N ASP A 91 5.03 13.42 -24.26
CA ASP A 91 4.09 13.52 -23.15
C ASP A 91 4.09 12.29 -22.22
N ILE A 92 4.47 11.13 -22.76
CA ILE A 92 4.53 9.84 -22.05
C ILE A 92 5.66 8.97 -22.60
N VAL A 93 6.40 8.29 -21.72
CA VAL A 93 7.49 7.37 -22.09
C VAL A 93 7.30 6.02 -21.43
N PHE A 94 7.41 4.93 -22.21
CA PHE A 94 7.48 3.56 -21.72
C PHE A 94 8.88 2.98 -21.96
N MET A 95 9.59 2.68 -20.88
CA MET A 95 10.92 2.06 -20.90
C MET A 95 10.82 0.53 -20.86
N ALA A 96 10.24 -0.08 -21.90
CA ALA A 96 9.97 -1.52 -21.96
C ALA A 96 11.09 -2.36 -22.63
N ALA A 97 12.18 -1.73 -23.09
CA ALA A 97 13.34 -2.45 -23.61
C ALA A 97 14.09 -3.21 -22.51
N ALA A 98 14.57 -4.42 -22.85
CA ALA A 98 15.43 -5.22 -21.98
C ALA A 98 16.90 -4.84 -22.17
N VAL A 99 17.31 -3.77 -21.49
CA VAL A 99 18.65 -3.18 -21.59
C VAL A 99 19.69 -4.01 -20.86
N SER A 100 20.82 -4.31 -21.50
CA SER A 100 21.94 -5.01 -20.86
C SER A 100 22.60 -4.15 -19.78
N ASP A 101 22.72 -4.70 -18.57
CA ASP A 101 23.40 -4.06 -17.45
C ASP A 101 24.92 -3.99 -17.60
N TYR A 102 25.47 -4.85 -18.45
CA TYR A 102 26.90 -4.94 -18.76
C TYR A 102 27.11 -5.17 -20.25
N SER A 103 28.20 -4.61 -20.78
CA SER A 103 28.67 -4.85 -22.16
C SER A 103 30.09 -5.42 -22.14
N PRO A 104 30.46 -6.31 -23.09
CA PRO A 104 31.84 -6.74 -23.26
C PRO A 104 32.76 -5.59 -23.61
N VAL A 105 34.04 -5.71 -23.25
CA VAL A 105 35.08 -4.92 -23.91
C VAL A 105 35.19 -5.42 -25.36
N PRO A 106 34.86 -4.60 -26.38
CA PRO A 106 34.78 -5.06 -27.76
C PRO A 106 36.14 -5.55 -28.27
N GLN A 107 36.15 -6.63 -29.05
CA GLN A 107 37.34 -7.10 -29.76
C GLN A 107 37.13 -7.00 -31.27
N GLU A 108 38.14 -6.48 -31.97
CA GLU A 108 38.13 -6.45 -33.45
C GLU A 108 38.42 -7.84 -34.01
N GLY A 109 37.67 -8.23 -35.05
CA GLY A 109 37.82 -9.53 -35.68
C GLY A 109 37.17 -10.67 -34.89
N LYS A 110 36.82 -11.75 -35.59
CA LYS A 110 36.23 -12.95 -34.96
C LYS A 110 37.22 -13.61 -33.99
N ILE A 111 36.83 -13.77 -32.73
CA ILE A 111 37.65 -14.52 -31.75
C ILE A 111 37.76 -15.98 -32.22
N SER A 112 39.01 -16.43 -32.38
CA SER A 112 39.36 -17.79 -32.81
C SER A 112 38.68 -18.86 -31.94
N SER A 113 38.19 -19.93 -32.57
CA SER A 113 37.61 -21.09 -31.88
C SER A 113 38.63 -22.17 -31.52
N ARG A 114 39.95 -21.87 -31.62
CA ARG A 114 41.03 -22.79 -31.24
C ARG A 114 41.18 -22.97 -29.71
N PRO A 115 41.05 -21.93 -28.88
CA PRO A 115 41.15 -22.09 -27.42
C PRO A 115 40.04 -22.99 -26.89
N LEU A 116 40.35 -23.79 -25.86
CA LEU A 116 39.39 -24.62 -25.13
C LEU A 116 38.36 -23.77 -24.36
N GLU A 117 38.77 -22.58 -23.92
CA GLU A 117 37.96 -21.65 -23.13
C GLU A 117 38.17 -20.21 -23.61
N ILE A 118 37.15 -19.35 -23.47
CA ILE A 118 37.21 -17.91 -23.76
C ILE A 118 36.73 -17.16 -22.51
N THR A 119 37.47 -16.14 -22.09
CA THR A 119 37.08 -15.23 -21.01
C THR A 119 36.66 -13.88 -21.59
N LEU A 120 35.51 -13.36 -21.16
CA LEU A 120 35.01 -12.05 -21.55
C LEU A 120 35.06 -11.09 -20.35
N GLN A 121 35.72 -9.95 -20.54
CA GLN A 121 35.66 -8.85 -19.57
C GLN A 121 34.43 -8.00 -19.84
N LEU A 122 33.61 -7.76 -18.81
CA LEU A 122 32.38 -6.99 -18.91
C LEU A 122 32.51 -5.66 -18.14
N VAL A 123 31.97 -4.59 -18.71
CA VAL A 123 31.89 -3.25 -18.12
C VAL A 123 30.43 -2.91 -17.85
N ARG A 124 30.15 -2.32 -16.69
CA ARG A 124 28.79 -1.96 -16.28
C ARG A 124 28.29 -0.76 -17.07
N ASN A 125 27.08 -0.86 -17.62
CA ASN A 125 26.42 0.24 -18.31
C ASN A 125 25.75 1.21 -17.32
N PRO A 126 25.73 2.52 -17.63
CA PRO A 126 24.92 3.50 -16.90
C PRO A 126 23.42 3.14 -16.94
N LYS A 127 22.67 3.53 -15.90
CA LYS A 127 21.22 3.32 -15.86
C LYS A 127 20.51 4.43 -16.66
N LEU A 128 20.11 4.14 -17.91
CA LEU A 128 19.39 5.08 -18.79
C LEU A 128 18.13 5.68 -18.14
N ILE A 129 17.40 4.88 -17.38
CA ILE A 129 16.17 5.33 -16.71
C ILE A 129 16.43 6.44 -15.68
N ALA A 130 17.65 6.54 -15.14
CA ALA A 130 18.00 7.56 -14.17
C ALA A 130 18.20 8.95 -14.80
N THR A 131 18.64 9.00 -16.06
CA THR A 131 18.91 10.28 -16.78
C THR A 131 17.67 10.85 -17.46
N LEU A 132 16.70 9.98 -17.76
CA LEU A 132 15.47 10.33 -18.51
C LEU A 132 14.61 11.39 -17.83
N ARG A 133 14.50 11.37 -16.50
CA ARG A 133 13.72 12.38 -15.76
C ARG A 133 14.30 13.77 -15.94
N ASP A 134 15.62 13.90 -15.87
CA ASP A 134 16.29 15.21 -16.03
C ASP A 134 16.23 15.71 -17.49
N GLN A 135 16.25 14.79 -18.46
CA GLN A 135 16.10 15.11 -19.89
C GLN A 135 14.69 15.55 -20.26
N CYS A 136 13.66 14.86 -19.75
CA CYS A 136 12.26 15.08 -20.15
C CYS A 136 11.47 16.00 -19.19
N GLY A 137 12.04 16.33 -18.03
CA GLY A 137 11.39 17.13 -17.00
C GLY A 137 10.17 16.47 -16.34
N ASP A 138 9.53 17.21 -15.44
CA ASP A 138 8.38 16.71 -14.70
C ASP A 138 7.11 16.64 -15.55
N GLY A 139 6.98 17.39 -16.65
CA GLY A 139 5.78 17.37 -17.50
C GLY A 139 5.50 16.06 -18.25
N THR A 140 6.49 15.16 -18.27
CA THR A 140 6.47 13.86 -18.94
C THR A 140 6.07 12.74 -17.98
N PHE A 141 5.14 11.88 -18.39
CA PHE A 141 4.76 10.68 -17.62
C PHE A 141 5.71 9.52 -17.92
N LEU A 142 6.51 9.08 -16.96
CA LEU A 142 7.54 8.04 -17.13
C LEU A 142 7.11 6.69 -16.54
N VAL A 143 7.11 5.67 -17.41
CA VAL A 143 6.80 4.28 -17.04
C VAL A 143 8.05 3.41 -17.15
N GLY A 144 8.49 2.86 -16.02
CA GLY A 144 9.60 1.90 -15.95
C GLY A 144 9.12 0.44 -15.97
N PHE A 145 10.05 -0.49 -16.21
CA PHE A 145 9.79 -1.93 -16.17
C PHE A 145 10.75 -2.63 -15.20
N LYS A 146 10.23 -3.64 -14.50
CA LYS A 146 10.96 -4.47 -13.55
C LYS A 146 10.65 -5.95 -13.76
N LEU A 147 11.57 -6.67 -14.39
CA LEU A 147 11.49 -8.11 -14.53
C LEU A 147 12.36 -8.79 -13.47
N LEU A 148 11.80 -9.73 -12.72
CA LEU A 148 12.53 -10.67 -11.86
C LEU A 148 12.16 -12.11 -12.25
N SER A 149 12.76 -13.11 -11.61
CA SER A 149 12.51 -14.52 -11.91
C SER A 149 12.46 -15.35 -10.63
N ARG A 150 11.40 -16.13 -10.45
CA ARG A 150 11.20 -17.05 -9.30
C ARG A 150 11.29 -16.34 -7.95
N VAL A 151 10.63 -15.19 -7.84
CA VAL A 151 10.56 -14.39 -6.61
C VAL A 151 9.12 -14.34 -6.09
N SER A 152 8.95 -14.03 -4.80
CA SER A 152 7.62 -13.76 -4.28
C SER A 152 7.06 -12.46 -4.85
N ARG A 153 5.72 -12.34 -4.89
CA ARG A 153 5.04 -11.10 -5.27
C ARG A 153 5.50 -9.90 -4.44
N ASP A 154 5.75 -10.09 -3.15
CA ASP A 154 6.24 -9.02 -2.27
C ASP A 154 7.64 -8.55 -2.67
N ALA A 155 8.56 -9.47 -2.95
CA ALA A 155 9.91 -9.12 -3.40
C ALA A 155 9.88 -8.39 -4.75
N LEU A 156 9.00 -8.81 -5.66
CA LEU A 156 8.77 -8.15 -6.95
C LEU A 156 8.25 -6.71 -6.77
N VAL A 157 7.23 -6.53 -5.93
CA VAL A 157 6.65 -5.21 -5.63
C VAL A 157 7.67 -4.30 -4.95
N GLN A 158 8.43 -4.79 -3.98
CA GLN A 158 9.46 -3.97 -3.31
C GLN A 158 10.54 -3.51 -4.29
N ALA A 159 11.02 -4.40 -5.17
CA ALA A 159 12.03 -4.05 -6.16
C ALA A 159 11.53 -3.02 -7.17
N ALA A 160 10.25 -3.08 -7.55
CA ALA A 160 9.61 -2.09 -8.41
C ALA A 160 9.42 -0.74 -7.69
N LEU A 161 9.02 -0.75 -6.42
CA LEU A 161 8.86 0.46 -5.61
C LEU A 161 10.20 1.17 -5.38
N SER A 162 11.27 0.42 -5.11
CA SER A 162 12.62 0.99 -5.02
C SER A 162 13.07 1.66 -6.33
N GLN A 163 12.76 1.04 -7.48
CA GLN A 163 13.06 1.61 -8.79
C GLN A 163 12.25 2.90 -9.05
N ALA A 164 10.96 2.90 -8.71
CA ALA A 164 10.08 4.06 -8.87
C ALA A 164 10.63 5.28 -8.12
N ARG A 165 10.99 5.09 -6.85
CA ARG A 165 11.53 6.15 -5.98
C ARG A 165 12.91 6.63 -6.44
N ALA A 166 13.83 5.72 -6.75
CA ALA A 166 15.18 6.07 -7.14
C ALA A 166 15.26 6.88 -8.44
N ASN A 167 14.32 6.66 -9.36
CA ASN A 167 14.33 7.30 -10.69
C ASN A 167 13.15 8.27 -10.90
N ARG A 168 12.40 8.61 -9.83
CA ARG A 168 11.23 9.50 -9.88
C ARG A 168 10.24 9.11 -10.99
N LEU A 169 9.86 7.83 -11.06
CA LEU A 169 8.96 7.31 -12.09
C LEU A 169 7.50 7.48 -11.66
N ASP A 170 6.61 7.66 -12.64
CA ASP A 170 5.18 7.80 -12.39
C ASP A 170 4.47 6.44 -12.26
N LEU A 171 5.05 5.39 -12.85
CA LEU A 171 4.56 4.01 -12.80
C LEU A 171 5.70 3.02 -13.09
N VAL A 172 5.67 1.84 -12.47
CA VAL A 172 6.57 0.71 -12.79
C VAL A 172 5.75 -0.53 -13.10
N VAL A 173 5.98 -1.16 -14.25
CA VAL A 173 5.38 -2.45 -14.61
C VAL A 173 6.29 -3.56 -14.11
N ALA A 174 5.85 -4.33 -13.14
CA ALA A 174 6.63 -5.40 -12.54
C ALA A 174 6.07 -6.78 -12.91
N ASN A 175 6.93 -7.73 -13.28
CA ASN A 175 6.48 -9.09 -13.56
C ASN A 175 7.57 -10.14 -13.26
N ASP A 176 7.15 -11.36 -12.98
CA ASP A 176 8.05 -12.51 -12.81
C ASP A 176 8.10 -13.32 -14.11
N LEU A 177 9.33 -13.57 -14.60
CA LEU A 177 9.58 -14.36 -15.81
C LEU A 177 8.99 -15.78 -15.72
N ALA A 178 8.97 -16.39 -14.54
CA ALA A 178 8.44 -17.74 -14.32
C ALA A 178 6.92 -17.83 -14.44
N GLU A 179 6.21 -16.70 -14.34
CA GLU A 179 4.75 -16.63 -14.45
C GLU A 179 4.27 -16.31 -15.86
N LEU A 180 5.18 -15.95 -16.78
CA LEU A 180 4.83 -15.65 -18.16
C LEU A 180 4.47 -16.93 -18.93
N GLY A 181 3.20 -17.04 -19.34
CA GLY A 181 2.70 -18.11 -20.18
C GLY A 181 2.57 -17.71 -21.65
N GLU A 182 2.19 -18.66 -22.52
CA GLU A 182 1.91 -18.37 -23.93
C GLU A 182 0.64 -17.54 -24.11
N ARG A 183 -0.38 -17.78 -23.26
CA ARG A 183 -1.70 -17.11 -23.32
C ARG A 183 -1.92 -16.09 -22.21
N ASP A 184 -1.11 -16.10 -21.17
CA ASP A 184 -1.27 -15.26 -19.99
C ASP A 184 -0.02 -14.41 -19.75
N HIS A 185 -0.22 -13.12 -19.48
CA HIS A 185 0.82 -12.12 -19.31
C HIS A 185 0.63 -11.37 -17.98
N PRO A 186 0.85 -12.03 -16.83
CA PRO A 186 0.67 -11.41 -15.53
C PRO A 186 1.69 -10.29 -15.30
N VAL A 187 1.19 -9.13 -14.89
CA VAL A 187 1.99 -7.98 -14.46
C VAL A 187 1.37 -7.37 -13.21
N VAL A 188 2.18 -6.71 -12.40
CA VAL A 188 1.76 -5.88 -11.28
C VAL A 188 2.26 -4.47 -11.55
N LEU A 189 1.34 -3.53 -11.74
CA LEU A 189 1.70 -2.12 -11.86
C LEU A 189 1.99 -1.58 -10.46
N VAL A 190 3.12 -0.93 -10.27
CA VAL A 190 3.58 -0.39 -8.99
C VAL A 190 3.76 1.12 -9.13
N THR A 191 3.09 1.90 -8.28
CA THR A 191 3.22 3.37 -8.30
C THR A 191 4.25 3.84 -7.26
N PRO A 192 4.80 5.06 -7.37
CA PRO A 192 5.69 5.61 -6.35
C PRO A 192 5.05 5.76 -4.96
N GLU A 193 3.72 5.89 -4.88
CA GLU A 193 2.96 5.92 -3.61
C GLU A 193 2.85 4.53 -2.94
N GLY A 194 3.38 3.47 -3.57
CA GLY A 194 3.31 2.10 -3.06
C GLY A 194 2.08 1.34 -3.51
N VAL A 195 1.40 1.82 -4.56
CA VAL A 195 0.19 1.18 -5.08
C VAL A 195 0.51 -0.03 -5.93
N THR A 196 -0.28 -1.10 -5.86
CA THR A 196 -0.10 -2.30 -6.68
C THR A 196 -1.37 -2.70 -7.42
N ILE A 197 -1.31 -2.78 -8.76
CA ILE A 197 -2.45 -3.13 -9.62
C ILE A 197 -2.10 -4.40 -10.42
N PRO A 198 -2.62 -5.59 -10.07
CA PRO A 198 -2.40 -6.80 -10.86
C PRO A 198 -3.25 -6.76 -12.14
N LEU A 199 -2.61 -7.04 -13.26
CA LEU A 199 -3.24 -7.31 -14.55
C LEU A 199 -2.80 -8.69 -15.02
N SER A 200 -3.70 -9.43 -15.65
CA SER A 200 -3.43 -10.71 -16.31
C SER A 200 -4.38 -10.87 -17.49
N GLY A 201 -4.13 -11.86 -18.34
CA GLY A 201 -4.82 -12.09 -19.61
C GLY A 201 -3.85 -12.11 -20.79
N ALA A 202 -4.41 -12.05 -22.01
CA ALA A 202 -3.61 -11.98 -23.21
C ALA A 202 -2.73 -10.72 -23.22
N ARG A 203 -1.56 -10.81 -23.88
CA ARG A 203 -0.56 -9.73 -23.90
C ARG A 203 -1.14 -8.41 -24.41
N GLU A 204 -1.95 -8.49 -25.45
CA GLU A 204 -2.60 -7.35 -26.10
C GLU A 204 -3.64 -6.69 -25.17
N ASP A 205 -4.40 -7.50 -24.42
CA ASP A 205 -5.37 -7.02 -23.43
C ASP A 205 -4.67 -6.33 -22.25
N VAL A 206 -3.61 -6.96 -21.74
CA VAL A 206 -2.79 -6.40 -20.66
C VAL A 206 -2.14 -5.09 -21.10
N ALA A 207 -1.64 -5.00 -22.34
CA ALA A 207 -1.09 -3.77 -22.90
C ALA A 207 -2.16 -2.68 -23.02
N SER A 208 -3.36 -3.00 -23.51
CA SER A 208 -4.46 -2.05 -23.62
C SER A 208 -4.91 -1.51 -22.27
N ARG A 209 -5.02 -2.38 -21.25
CA ARG A 209 -5.37 -1.99 -19.87
C ARG A 209 -4.27 -1.15 -19.22
N LEU A 210 -3.00 -1.52 -19.39
CA LEU A 210 -1.85 -0.74 -18.94
C LEU A 210 -1.88 0.68 -19.53
N VAL A 211 -2.09 0.80 -20.84
CA VAL A 211 -2.14 2.11 -21.51
C VAL A 211 -3.32 2.94 -21.01
N ALA A 212 -4.50 2.33 -20.82
CA ALA A 212 -5.65 3.02 -20.25
C ALA A 212 -5.34 3.62 -18.87
N ILE A 213 -4.73 2.81 -17.98
CA ILE A 213 -4.34 3.24 -16.63
C ILE A 213 -3.28 4.35 -16.69
N ALA A 214 -2.28 4.21 -17.55
CA ALA A 214 -1.20 5.19 -17.69
C ALA A 214 -1.72 6.55 -18.22
N LEU A 215 -2.62 6.54 -19.21
CA LEU A 215 -3.22 7.76 -19.75
C LEU A 215 -4.17 8.43 -18.75
N ALA A 216 -5.01 7.64 -18.06
CA ALA A 216 -5.88 8.17 -17.02
C ALA A 216 -5.06 8.87 -15.93
N ARG A 217 -4.03 8.21 -15.41
CA ARG A 217 -3.14 8.75 -14.38
C ARG A 217 -2.28 9.94 -14.84
N ARG A 218 -2.06 10.09 -16.15
CA ARG A 218 -1.41 11.27 -16.73
C ARG A 218 -2.36 12.46 -16.82
N ASP A 219 -3.60 12.22 -17.22
CA ASP A 219 -4.58 13.28 -17.45
C ASP A 219 -5.10 13.89 -16.15
N THR A 220 -5.20 13.10 -15.09
CA THR A 220 -5.48 13.57 -13.72
C THR A 220 -4.43 14.60 -13.26
N ARG A 221 -3.17 14.39 -13.66
CA ARG A 221 -2.05 15.34 -13.47
C ARG A 221 -2.19 16.67 -14.25
N ARG A 222 -3.11 16.79 -15.21
CA ARG A 222 -3.23 17.95 -16.14
C ARG A 222 -4.60 18.65 -16.11
N CYS A 223 -5.36 18.59 -15.01
CA CYS A 223 -6.68 19.24 -14.88
C CYS A 223 -6.69 20.70 -15.39
N ARG A 224 -7.75 21.04 -16.14
CA ARG A 224 -7.83 22.25 -16.97
C ARG A 224 -8.68 23.31 -16.25
N PRO A 225 -8.15 24.51 -16.01
CA PRO A 225 -8.97 25.62 -15.53
C PRO A 225 -9.98 26.03 -16.61
N GLU A 226 -11.23 26.30 -16.22
CA GLU A 226 -12.19 26.94 -17.14
C GLU A 226 -11.83 28.41 -17.34
N SER A 227 -11.72 28.82 -18.61
CA SER A 227 -11.60 30.22 -18.99
C SER A 227 -12.97 30.88 -19.04
N ALA A 228 -13.20 31.84 -18.13
CA ALA A 228 -14.15 32.95 -18.17
C ALA A 228 -15.66 32.63 -18.21
N GLU A 229 -16.25 32.38 -17.03
CA GLU A 229 -17.25 33.26 -16.39
C GLU A 229 -17.43 32.74 -14.95
N ALA A 230 -16.94 33.49 -13.96
CA ALA A 230 -17.17 33.14 -12.57
C ALA A 230 -18.67 33.36 -12.26
N PRO A 231 -19.44 32.36 -11.79
CA PRO A 231 -20.73 32.65 -11.20
C PRO A 231 -20.51 33.57 -9.98
N SER A 232 -21.38 34.55 -9.81
CA SER A 232 -21.21 35.58 -8.78
C SER A 232 -21.25 34.98 -7.35
N PRO A 233 -20.52 35.55 -6.37
CA PRO A 233 -20.24 34.92 -5.08
C PRO A 233 -21.34 35.02 -4.01
N GLU A 234 -22.59 35.36 -4.33
CA GLU A 234 -23.65 35.52 -3.31
C GLU A 234 -24.48 34.25 -3.05
N ALA A 235 -24.46 33.26 -3.94
CA ALA A 235 -25.39 32.12 -3.84
C ALA A 235 -24.75 30.82 -3.31
N GLU A 236 -23.42 30.65 -3.36
CA GLU A 236 -22.77 29.39 -2.97
C GLU A 236 -21.94 29.50 -1.68
N ASN A 237 -22.69 29.56 -0.59
CA ASN A 237 -22.33 29.28 0.80
C ASN A 237 -20.89 29.65 1.24
N VAL A 238 -20.66 30.93 1.54
CA VAL A 238 -19.44 31.47 2.20
C VAL A 238 -18.98 30.60 3.38
N ALA A 239 -19.94 30.11 4.17
CA ALA A 239 -19.67 29.25 5.32
C ALA A 239 -18.93 27.95 4.94
N ARG A 240 -19.21 27.35 3.77
CA ARG A 240 -18.53 26.14 3.29
C ARG A 240 -17.12 26.45 2.82
N ARG A 241 -16.93 27.53 2.07
CA ARG A 241 -15.59 28.00 1.70
C ARG A 241 -14.71 28.22 2.94
N GLU A 242 -15.26 28.89 3.95
CA GLU A 242 -14.57 29.10 5.23
C GLU A 242 -14.29 27.79 5.97
N GLU A 243 -15.20 26.81 5.89
CA GLU A 243 -15.01 25.47 6.47
C GLU A 243 -13.84 24.72 5.81
N ALA A 244 -13.76 24.69 4.47
CA ALA A 244 -12.62 24.11 3.75
C ALA A 244 -11.30 24.82 4.10
N ALA A 245 -11.32 26.16 4.15
CA ALA A 245 -10.15 26.96 4.53
C ALA A 245 -9.71 26.68 5.97
N SER A 246 -10.67 26.61 6.90
CA SER A 246 -10.43 26.31 8.31
C SER A 246 -9.88 24.91 8.49
N LEU A 247 -10.38 23.93 7.73
CA LEU A 247 -9.92 22.55 7.75
C LEU A 247 -8.48 22.42 7.20
N ALA A 248 -8.15 23.14 6.12
CA ALA A 248 -6.78 23.20 5.59
C ALA A 248 -5.83 23.92 6.55
N ARG A 249 -6.24 25.05 7.15
CA ARG A 249 -5.46 25.76 8.18
C ARG A 249 -5.22 24.88 9.40
N PHE A 250 -6.28 24.28 9.93
CA PHE A 250 -6.19 23.30 11.01
C PHE A 250 -5.18 22.22 10.63
N GLY A 251 -5.35 21.57 9.48
CA GLY A 251 -4.47 20.52 9.03
C GLY A 251 -3.01 20.97 8.93
N THR A 252 -2.75 22.20 8.49
CA THR A 252 -1.39 22.78 8.40
C THR A 252 -0.81 23.08 9.79
N GLU A 253 -1.52 23.83 10.64
CA GLU A 253 -1.10 24.21 12.01
C GLU A 253 -0.95 23.01 12.95
N ALA A 254 -1.71 21.97 12.66
CA ALA A 254 -1.69 20.71 13.36
C ALA A 254 -0.57 19.77 12.87
N GLY A 255 0.14 20.11 11.80
CA GLY A 255 1.16 19.26 11.17
C GLY A 255 0.59 18.00 10.49
N LEU A 256 -0.71 18.02 10.16
CA LEU A 256 -1.46 16.90 9.59
C LEU A 256 -1.44 16.90 8.08
N LEU A 257 -1.33 18.08 7.48
CA LEU A 257 -1.20 18.29 6.04
C LEU A 257 0.16 18.92 5.76
N GLU A 258 0.85 18.43 4.73
CA GLU A 258 2.13 19.00 4.26
C GLU A 258 1.89 19.77 2.96
N ALA A 259 2.72 20.78 2.68
CA ALA A 259 2.54 21.69 1.53
C ALA A 259 2.33 20.97 0.18
N GLU A 260 2.85 19.75 0.03
CA GLU A 260 2.73 18.93 -1.19
C GLU A 260 1.91 17.63 -0.98
N GLU A 261 1.46 17.33 0.24
CA GLU A 261 0.75 16.08 0.58
C GLU A 261 -0.44 16.34 1.52
N GLY A 262 -1.65 16.01 1.06
CA GLY A 262 -2.89 16.11 1.83
C GLY A 262 -3.75 17.31 1.44
N SER A 263 -5.05 17.16 1.63
CA SER A 263 -6.05 18.15 1.26
C SER A 263 -7.27 18.10 2.16
N ALA A 264 -7.98 19.22 2.16
CA ALA A 264 -9.21 19.42 2.92
C ALA A 264 -10.28 19.94 1.97
N SER A 265 -11.49 19.38 2.04
CA SER A 265 -12.62 19.90 1.28
C SER A 265 -13.89 19.99 2.11
N SER A 266 -14.80 20.84 1.66
CA SER A 266 -16.17 20.95 2.16
C SER A 266 -17.16 20.89 1.00
N ARG A 267 -18.26 20.17 1.19
CA ARG A 267 -19.36 20.11 0.23
C ARG A 267 -19.96 21.51 0.02
N ALA A 268 -20.20 21.89 -1.23
CA ALA A 268 -20.95 23.07 -1.61
C ALA A 268 -22.32 22.68 -2.22
N GLU A 269 -23.05 23.63 -2.78
CA GLU A 269 -24.34 23.37 -3.42
C GLU A 269 -24.17 22.81 -4.83
N ASN A 270 -25.24 22.24 -5.38
CA ASN A 270 -25.33 21.78 -6.77
C ASN A 270 -24.22 20.80 -7.20
N GLY A 271 -23.78 19.93 -6.30
CA GLY A 271 -22.75 18.91 -6.61
C GLY A 271 -21.31 19.43 -6.53
N ARG A 272 -21.11 20.73 -6.28
CA ARG A 272 -19.79 21.35 -6.19
C ARG A 272 -19.17 21.18 -4.81
N PHE A 273 -17.87 21.45 -4.71
CA PHE A 273 -17.16 21.44 -3.43
C PHE A 273 -16.00 22.44 -3.43
N TRP A 274 -15.71 22.98 -2.24
CA TRP A 274 -14.50 23.77 -1.99
C TRP A 274 -13.39 22.85 -1.56
N ILE A 275 -12.20 22.96 -2.15
CA ILE A 275 -11.02 22.21 -1.77
C ILE A 275 -9.84 23.14 -1.53
N ALA A 276 -9.09 22.89 -0.46
CA ALA A 276 -7.96 23.70 -0.04
C ALA A 276 -6.75 22.81 0.25
N SER A 277 -5.60 23.26 -0.25
CA SER A 277 -4.29 22.69 0.07
C SER A 277 -3.64 23.49 1.21
N PRO A 278 -2.62 22.95 1.88
CA PRO A 278 -1.93 23.66 2.97
C PRO A 278 -1.35 25.00 2.51
N GLY A 279 -1.74 26.09 3.16
CA GLY A 279 -1.31 27.45 2.82
C GLY A 279 -1.92 28.03 1.54
N GLY A 280 -2.82 27.32 0.86
CA GLY A 280 -3.50 27.78 -0.36
C GLY A 280 -4.90 28.34 -0.10
N GLU A 281 -5.35 29.23 -0.98
CA GLU A 281 -6.76 29.66 -1.02
C GLU A 281 -7.67 28.50 -1.47
N PRO A 282 -8.86 28.33 -0.88
CA PRO A 282 -9.82 27.34 -1.34
C PRO A 282 -10.23 27.58 -2.80
N VAL A 283 -10.23 26.50 -3.56
CA VAL A 283 -10.65 26.43 -4.96
C VAL A 283 -12.03 25.79 -5.04
N LEU A 284 -12.94 26.35 -5.83
CA LEU A 284 -14.23 25.72 -6.13
C LEU A 284 -14.04 24.72 -7.26
N ALA A 285 -14.53 23.50 -7.06
CA ALA A 285 -14.38 22.39 -7.99
C ALA A 285 -15.68 21.58 -8.15
N ASP A 286 -15.77 20.87 -9.28
CA ASP A 286 -16.85 19.96 -9.64
C ASP A 286 -16.29 18.79 -10.48
N LEU A 287 -16.86 17.59 -10.32
CA LEU A 287 -16.46 16.37 -11.02
C LEU A 287 -17.41 16.08 -12.18
N PHE A 288 -16.88 16.02 -13.40
CA PHE A 288 -17.68 15.67 -14.58
C PHE A 288 -17.76 14.15 -14.79
N GLN A 289 -18.90 13.57 -14.39
CA GLN A 289 -19.12 12.12 -14.33
C GLN A 289 -18.83 11.37 -15.65
N GLU A 290 -19.19 11.91 -16.82
CA GLU A 290 -19.03 11.21 -18.11
C GLU A 290 -17.57 11.01 -18.54
N SER A 291 -16.59 11.65 -17.88
CA SER A 291 -15.18 11.47 -18.23
C SER A 291 -14.18 11.51 -17.06
N GLY A 292 -14.67 11.54 -15.81
CA GLY A 292 -13.83 11.65 -14.61
C GLY A 292 -12.96 12.91 -14.57
N ARG A 293 -13.40 13.97 -15.27
CA ARG A 293 -12.63 15.21 -15.39
C ARG A 293 -13.06 16.21 -14.35
N LEU A 294 -12.09 16.74 -13.62
CA LEU A 294 -12.30 17.83 -12.68
C LEU A 294 -12.38 19.18 -13.40
N ARG A 295 -13.41 19.96 -13.09
CA ARG A 295 -13.50 21.39 -13.42
C ARG A 295 -13.24 22.18 -12.16
N HIS A 296 -12.50 23.28 -12.28
CA HIS A 296 -12.16 24.12 -11.14
C HIS A 296 -11.93 25.58 -11.57
N SER A 297 -12.08 26.50 -10.60
CA SER A 297 -11.76 27.91 -10.77
C SER A 297 -10.39 28.25 -10.18
N GLY A 298 -9.56 29.01 -10.89
CA GLY A 298 -8.26 29.48 -10.37
C GLY A 298 -7.14 28.42 -10.39
N ALA A 299 -6.38 28.32 -9.30
CA ALA A 299 -5.23 27.41 -9.20
C ALA A 299 -5.64 25.94 -9.34
N VAL A 300 -4.70 25.10 -9.76
CA VAL A 300 -4.93 23.66 -9.88
C VAL A 300 -5.20 23.08 -8.49
N PRO A 301 -6.34 22.40 -8.26
CA PRO A 301 -6.67 21.79 -6.99
C PRO A 301 -5.75 20.60 -6.68
N PRO A 302 -5.67 20.15 -5.42
CA PRO A 302 -4.80 19.05 -5.03
C PRO A 302 -5.22 17.73 -5.69
N ARG A 303 -4.30 16.76 -5.73
CA ARG A 303 -4.47 15.48 -6.43
C ARG A 303 -5.64 14.65 -5.90
N GLU A 304 -6.12 14.87 -4.69
CA GLU A 304 -7.24 14.09 -4.16
C GLU A 304 -8.61 14.67 -4.58
N ALA A 305 -8.65 15.71 -5.41
CA ALA A 305 -9.88 16.42 -5.75
C ALA A 305 -10.90 15.55 -6.50
N VAL A 306 -10.49 14.69 -7.45
CA VAL A 306 -11.43 13.77 -8.12
C VAL A 306 -12.02 12.78 -7.13
N LEU A 307 -11.21 12.24 -6.22
CA LEU A 307 -11.65 11.36 -5.15
C LEU A 307 -12.70 12.06 -4.27
N HIS A 308 -12.41 13.29 -3.83
CA HIS A 308 -13.30 14.04 -2.95
C HIS A 308 -14.64 14.34 -3.63
N GLY A 309 -14.62 14.77 -4.88
CA GLY A 309 -15.82 15.03 -5.68
C GLY A 309 -16.70 13.79 -5.79
N TRP A 310 -16.10 12.66 -6.20
CA TRP A 310 -16.83 11.39 -6.33
C TRP A 310 -17.43 10.95 -4.99
N LEU A 311 -16.69 11.06 -3.88
CA LEU A 311 -17.20 10.72 -2.55
C LEU A 311 -18.34 11.61 -2.11
N TYR A 312 -18.32 12.91 -2.43
CA TYR A 312 -19.46 13.77 -2.12
C TYR A 312 -20.72 13.35 -2.87
N GLU A 313 -20.63 12.94 -4.13
CA GLU A 313 -21.80 12.47 -4.87
C GLU A 313 -22.41 11.20 -4.24
N HIS A 314 -21.57 10.28 -3.78
CA HIS A 314 -22.02 8.96 -3.32
C HIS A 314 -22.31 8.88 -1.81
N LEU A 315 -21.82 9.83 -1.02
CA LEU A 315 -22.01 9.88 0.44
C LEU A 315 -22.65 11.20 0.88
N PRO A 316 -23.95 11.43 0.61
CA PRO A 316 -24.62 12.72 0.82
C PRO A 316 -24.58 13.24 2.26
N GLY A 317 -24.44 12.36 3.25
CA GLY A 317 -24.32 12.73 4.67
C GLY A 317 -22.98 13.36 5.08
N ILE A 318 -21.98 13.34 4.20
CA ILE A 318 -20.63 13.85 4.48
C ILE A 318 -20.54 15.32 4.08
N ALA A 319 -20.15 16.15 5.03
CA ALA A 319 -20.02 17.60 4.87
C ALA A 319 -18.58 18.03 4.54
N ALA A 320 -17.58 17.35 5.11
CA ALA A 320 -16.17 17.67 4.88
C ALA A 320 -15.33 16.40 4.72
N ILE A 321 -14.27 16.48 3.94
CA ILE A 321 -13.31 15.39 3.75
C ILE A 321 -11.91 15.89 4.10
N LEU A 322 -11.17 15.12 4.88
CA LEU A 322 -9.79 15.41 5.27
C LEU A 322 -8.89 14.21 4.99
N ALA A 323 -7.87 14.39 4.15
CA ALA A 323 -6.83 13.39 3.91
C ALA A 323 -5.64 13.64 4.85
N VAL A 324 -5.39 12.73 5.81
CA VAL A 324 -4.32 12.86 6.82
C VAL A 324 -3.21 11.83 6.57
N PRO A 325 -2.13 12.16 5.84
CA PRO A 325 -1.09 11.21 5.42
C PRO A 325 -0.38 10.47 6.56
N ARG A 326 -0.32 11.05 7.78
CA ARG A 326 0.43 10.48 8.92
C ARG A 326 -0.41 10.00 10.09
N ALA A 327 -1.74 10.04 9.97
CA ALA A 327 -2.62 9.58 11.03
C ALA A 327 -2.44 8.08 11.30
N LEU A 328 -2.38 7.72 12.59
CA LEU A 328 -2.56 6.33 13.00
C LEU A 328 -4.03 6.12 13.31
N VAL A 329 -4.75 5.42 12.43
CA VAL A 329 -6.19 5.23 12.53
C VAL A 329 -6.57 3.78 12.85
N LEU A 330 -7.45 3.59 13.82
CA LEU A 330 -8.33 2.43 13.95
C LEU A 330 -9.56 2.70 13.10
N ALA A 331 -9.39 2.54 11.79
CA ALA A 331 -10.37 2.95 10.78
C ALA A 331 -11.63 2.08 10.81
N ASP A 332 -12.75 2.68 10.41
CA ASP A 332 -14.05 1.99 10.22
C ASP A 332 -13.97 0.98 9.08
N ALA A 333 -13.20 1.35 8.04
CA ALA A 333 -12.93 0.54 6.86
C ALA A 333 -11.45 0.61 6.46
N ARG A 334 -11.01 -0.38 5.70
CA ARG A 334 -9.66 -0.42 5.14
C ARG A 334 -9.75 -0.73 3.65
N THR A 335 -9.12 0.10 2.85
CA THR A 335 -8.94 -0.19 1.42
C THR A 335 -7.98 -1.38 1.27
N THR A 336 -8.32 -2.29 0.37
CA THR A 336 -7.52 -3.51 0.12
C THR A 336 -6.60 -3.35 -1.07
N PHE A 337 -6.92 -2.36 -1.89
CA PHE A 337 -6.21 -2.04 -3.10
C PHE A 337 -5.72 -0.61 -3.01
N PRO A 338 -4.44 -0.34 -3.27
CA PRO A 338 -4.00 1.02 -3.34
C PRO A 338 -4.46 1.59 -4.70
N TYR A 339 -4.84 2.85 -4.77
CA TYR A 339 -5.14 3.51 -6.05
C TYR A 339 -4.22 4.71 -6.22
N PRO A 340 -3.97 5.15 -7.47
CA PRO A 340 -3.47 6.50 -7.69
C PRO A 340 -4.35 7.48 -6.91
N PRO A 341 -3.77 8.44 -6.15
CA PRO A 341 -4.53 9.63 -5.81
C PRO A 341 -5.06 10.20 -7.14
N ASP A 342 -6.34 10.53 -7.17
CA ASP A 342 -7.04 11.22 -8.28
C ASP A 342 -7.80 10.34 -9.28
N SER A 343 -8.50 9.28 -8.85
CA SER A 343 -9.31 8.46 -9.77
C SER A 343 -10.71 8.14 -9.23
N ILE A 344 -11.66 7.94 -10.15
CA ILE A 344 -13.02 7.46 -9.80
C ILE A 344 -12.93 6.07 -9.16
N GLU A 345 -12.03 5.24 -9.68
CA GLU A 345 -11.80 3.88 -9.21
C GLU A 345 -11.33 3.84 -7.75
N GLU A 346 -10.59 4.86 -7.30
CA GLU A 346 -10.23 5.03 -5.89
C GLU A 346 -11.46 5.33 -5.02
N GLY A 347 -12.33 6.24 -5.49
CA GLY A 347 -13.60 6.54 -4.83
C GLY A 347 -14.48 5.30 -4.69
N GLU A 348 -14.60 4.51 -5.76
CA GLU A 348 -15.37 3.26 -5.77
C GLU A 348 -14.87 2.24 -4.73
N GLU A 349 -13.56 2.08 -4.56
CA GLU A 349 -13.04 1.21 -3.50
C GLU A 349 -13.33 1.76 -2.12
N VAL A 350 -13.12 3.06 -1.89
CA VAL A 350 -13.42 3.67 -0.59
C VAL A 350 -14.88 3.41 -0.23
N HIS A 351 -15.79 3.60 -1.18
CA HIS A 351 -17.21 3.29 -1.00
C HIS A 351 -17.48 1.81 -0.77
N ARG A 352 -16.83 0.91 -1.52
CA ARG A 352 -16.95 -0.55 -1.34
C ARG A 352 -16.46 -0.99 0.05
N ALA A 353 -15.34 -0.44 0.51
CA ALA A 353 -14.76 -0.72 1.81
C ALA A 353 -15.71 -0.26 2.94
N LEU A 354 -16.32 0.92 2.80
CA LEU A 354 -17.35 1.41 3.72
C LEU A 354 -18.61 0.54 3.68
N ALA A 355 -19.08 0.14 2.49
CA ALA A 355 -20.21 -0.77 2.37
C ALA A 355 -19.94 -2.13 3.06
N SER A 356 -18.73 -2.68 2.93
CA SER A 356 -18.32 -3.89 3.66
C SER A 356 -18.32 -3.66 5.17
N ALA A 357 -17.77 -2.53 5.63
CA ALA A 357 -17.78 -2.15 7.04
C ALA A 357 -19.20 -2.00 7.60
N ALA A 358 -20.15 -1.50 6.80
CA ALA A 358 -21.56 -1.46 7.16
C ALA A 358 -22.15 -2.86 7.34
N LEU A 359 -21.88 -3.78 6.41
CA LEU A 359 -22.33 -5.18 6.52
C LEU A 359 -21.73 -5.89 7.75
N GLU A 360 -20.49 -5.56 8.11
CA GLU A 360 -19.82 -6.08 9.31
C GLU A 360 -20.28 -5.40 10.62
N GLY A 361 -21.06 -4.31 10.51
CA GLY A 361 -21.53 -3.49 11.63
C GLY A 361 -20.44 -2.66 12.30
N SER A 362 -19.28 -2.47 11.65
CA SER A 362 -18.23 -1.56 12.11
C SER A 362 -18.46 -0.11 11.69
N TRP A 363 -19.33 0.12 10.71
CA TRP A 363 -19.77 1.45 10.28
C TRP A 363 -21.30 1.52 10.17
N THR A 364 -21.90 2.69 10.40
CA THR A 364 -23.36 2.85 10.46
C THR A 364 -23.90 3.89 9.47
N GLY A 365 -23.14 4.26 8.43
CA GLY A 365 -23.59 5.22 7.41
C GLY A 365 -23.34 6.70 7.74
N GLY A 366 -22.63 7.00 8.84
CA GLY A 366 -22.33 8.36 9.29
C GLY A 366 -20.90 8.81 8.94
N PRO A 367 -20.26 9.68 9.77
CA PRO A 367 -18.85 10.03 9.59
C PRO A 367 -17.99 8.76 9.56
N PHE A 368 -16.89 8.82 8.81
CA PHE A 368 -16.04 7.65 8.60
C PHE A 368 -14.56 8.00 8.67
N ALA A 369 -13.75 7.00 9.01
CA ALA A 369 -12.33 6.99 8.78
C ALA A 369 -11.95 5.75 7.97
N VAL A 370 -11.24 5.95 6.88
CA VAL A 370 -10.74 4.89 6.00
C VAL A 370 -9.23 4.86 6.07
N SER A 371 -8.65 3.72 6.43
CA SER A 371 -7.19 3.54 6.37
C SER A 371 -6.78 3.32 4.92
N LEU A 372 -5.83 4.12 4.45
CA LEU A 372 -5.25 3.98 3.11
C LEU A 372 -4.09 2.97 3.11
N VAL A 373 -3.86 2.27 1.99
CA VAL A 373 -2.83 1.21 1.91
C VAL A 373 -1.41 1.79 2.06
N GLY A 374 -1.16 3.01 1.58
CA GLY A 374 0.13 3.71 1.69
C GLY A 374 0.45 4.31 3.07
N GLY A 375 -0.49 4.23 4.03
CA GLY A 375 -0.41 4.95 5.31
C GLY A 375 -1.34 6.16 5.35
N GLY A 376 -1.60 6.66 6.55
CA GLY A 376 -2.56 7.74 6.78
C GLY A 376 -4.02 7.30 6.79
N ALA A 377 -4.91 8.30 6.75
CA ALA A 377 -6.35 8.12 6.82
C ALA A 377 -7.10 9.13 5.95
N LEU A 378 -8.19 8.70 5.32
CA LEU A 378 -9.19 9.59 4.74
C LEU A 378 -10.37 9.68 5.70
N LEU A 379 -10.71 10.90 6.12
CA LEU A 379 -11.79 11.16 7.08
C LEU A 379 -12.96 11.82 6.38
N GLY A 380 -14.13 11.19 6.45
CA GLY A 380 -15.41 11.81 6.11
C GLY A 380 -16.06 12.35 7.38
N LEU A 381 -16.30 13.65 7.41
CA LEU A 381 -16.80 14.37 8.59
C LEU A 381 -18.23 14.86 8.37
N GLU A 382 -19.02 14.81 9.44
CA GLU A 382 -20.36 15.41 9.50
C GLU A 382 -20.29 16.94 9.72
N PRO A 383 -21.40 17.68 9.55
CA PRO A 383 -21.43 19.11 9.86
C PRO A 383 -20.94 19.40 11.29
N GLY A 384 -20.06 20.39 11.45
CA GLY A 384 -19.46 20.70 12.76
C GLY A 384 -18.32 19.76 13.19
N GLY A 385 -18.04 18.71 12.40
CA GLY A 385 -16.99 17.74 12.67
C GLY A 385 -15.59 18.34 12.65
N VAL A 386 -15.36 19.38 11.82
CA VAL A 386 -14.09 20.11 11.75
C VAL A 386 -13.77 20.79 13.08
N GLN A 387 -14.71 21.54 13.63
CA GLN A 387 -14.51 22.28 14.88
C GLN A 387 -14.35 21.31 16.05
N ARG A 388 -15.06 20.17 16.02
CA ARG A 388 -14.83 19.09 16.99
C ARG A 388 -13.40 18.54 16.88
N LEU A 389 -12.97 18.14 15.69
CA LEU A 389 -11.65 17.55 15.46
C LEU A 389 -10.54 18.52 15.90
N ALA A 390 -10.70 19.81 15.58
CA ALA A 390 -9.77 20.86 16.00
C ALA A 390 -9.67 20.99 17.53
N ARG A 391 -10.81 21.03 18.23
CA ARG A 391 -10.84 21.07 19.71
C ARG A 391 -10.21 19.82 20.33
N GLU A 392 -10.52 18.64 19.80
CA GLU A 392 -9.97 17.39 20.30
C GLU A 392 -8.45 17.32 20.10
N TRP A 393 -7.96 17.76 18.94
CA TRP A 393 -6.53 17.79 18.65
C TRP A 393 -5.78 18.77 19.54
N ALA A 394 -6.31 19.99 19.69
CA ALA A 394 -5.72 20.99 20.58
C ALA A 394 -5.63 20.47 22.02
N ASN A 395 -6.70 19.82 22.50
CA ASN A 395 -6.70 19.21 23.82
C ASN A 395 -5.69 18.05 23.93
N ALA A 396 -5.63 17.17 22.92
CA ALA A 396 -4.71 16.03 22.91
C ALA A 396 -3.24 16.49 22.90
N ARG A 397 -2.89 17.47 22.07
CA ARG A 397 -1.56 18.09 22.05
C ARG A 397 -1.23 18.73 23.38
N ARG A 398 -2.14 19.51 23.96
CA ARG A 398 -1.94 20.15 25.27
C ARG A 398 -1.62 19.10 26.35
N ILE A 399 -2.38 18.01 26.40
CA ILE A 399 -2.16 16.92 27.37
C ILE A 399 -0.80 16.25 27.12
N PHE A 400 -0.47 15.95 25.87
CA PHE A 400 0.80 15.32 25.52
C PHE A 400 2.00 16.21 25.86
N LEU A 401 1.95 17.50 25.52
CA LEU A 401 3.00 18.47 25.81
C LEU A 401 3.18 18.69 27.31
N ALA A 402 2.09 18.76 28.08
CA ALA A 402 2.16 18.80 29.54
C ALA A 402 2.85 17.55 30.12
N GLN A 403 2.58 16.36 29.55
CA GLN A 403 3.30 15.16 29.97
C GLN A 403 4.80 15.21 29.61
N LEU A 404 5.17 15.77 28.46
CA LEU A 404 6.59 15.98 28.13
C LEU A 404 7.24 16.93 29.13
N GLU A 405 6.54 17.98 29.57
CA GLU A 405 7.03 18.92 30.58
C GLU A 405 7.21 18.26 31.94
N GLU A 406 6.24 17.46 32.42
CA GLU A 406 6.36 16.67 33.65
C GLU A 406 7.55 15.69 33.61
N LEU A 407 7.84 15.16 32.42
CA LEU A 407 9.01 14.32 32.18
C LEU A 407 10.29 15.13 31.96
N GLY A 408 10.28 16.47 32.00
CA GLY A 408 11.46 17.30 31.75
C GLY A 408 11.99 17.22 30.31
N LEU A 409 11.11 17.03 29.34
CA LEU A 409 11.38 16.86 27.90
C LEU A 409 10.77 17.97 27.04
N ALA A 410 10.41 19.10 27.64
CA ALA A 410 9.77 20.21 26.92
C ALA A 410 10.60 20.69 25.72
N ALA A 411 11.93 20.65 25.83
CA ALA A 411 12.85 21.04 24.75
C ALA A 411 12.80 20.11 23.53
N GLU A 412 12.45 18.83 23.71
CA GLU A 412 12.37 17.86 22.62
C GLU A 412 11.09 18.00 21.79
N ALA A 413 10.05 18.67 22.32
CA ALA A 413 8.75 18.78 21.69
C ALA A 413 8.81 19.40 20.28
N SER A 414 9.72 20.35 20.06
CA SER A 414 9.92 21.04 18.77
C SER A 414 10.56 20.15 17.69
N ARG A 415 11.18 19.04 18.09
CA ARG A 415 11.87 18.09 17.20
C ARG A 415 10.97 16.93 16.79
N LEU A 416 9.82 16.77 17.45
CA LEU A 416 8.86 15.71 17.19
C LEU A 416 7.88 16.11 16.09
N VAL A 417 7.63 15.17 15.18
CA VAL A 417 6.49 15.27 14.25
C VAL A 417 5.28 14.63 14.92
N LEU A 418 4.23 15.41 15.16
CA LEU A 418 3.01 14.95 15.82
C LEU A 418 1.92 14.63 14.80
N ALA A 419 1.21 13.53 15.02
CA ALA A 419 0.03 13.13 14.25
C ALA A 419 -1.05 12.55 15.19
N PRO A 420 -2.33 12.55 14.82
CA PRO A 420 -3.40 12.06 15.66
C PRO A 420 -3.42 10.54 15.65
N ALA A 421 -3.66 9.96 16.82
CA ALA A 421 -4.14 8.60 16.95
C ALA A 421 -5.67 8.65 16.97
N LEU A 422 -6.31 8.05 15.96
CA LEU A 422 -7.74 8.13 15.70
C LEU A 422 -8.43 6.79 15.95
N ASP A 423 -9.60 6.82 16.57
CA ASP A 423 -10.56 5.72 16.61
C ASP A 423 -11.82 6.18 15.87
N SER A 424 -12.05 5.64 14.68
CA SER A 424 -12.91 6.28 13.68
C SER A 424 -12.49 7.75 13.47
N THR A 425 -13.42 8.71 13.58
CA THR A 425 -13.16 10.17 13.43
C THR A 425 -12.84 10.89 14.75
N ARG A 426 -12.63 10.16 15.85
CA ARG A 426 -12.34 10.70 17.19
C ARG A 426 -10.84 10.67 17.46
N ILE A 427 -10.30 11.76 17.98
CA ILE A 427 -8.90 11.79 18.44
C ILE A 427 -8.84 11.19 19.85
N VAL A 428 -8.13 10.07 19.95
CA VAL A 428 -7.97 9.30 21.19
C VAL A 428 -6.52 9.30 21.69
N GLY A 429 -5.62 9.95 20.96
CA GLY A 429 -4.21 10.03 21.31
C GLY A 429 -3.37 10.86 20.36
N VAL A 430 -2.08 10.89 20.65
CA VAL A 430 -1.03 11.53 19.86
C VAL A 430 -0.01 10.47 19.48
N LEU A 431 0.32 10.40 18.20
CA LEU A 431 1.49 9.72 17.68
C LEU A 431 2.61 10.76 17.54
N ALA A 432 3.76 10.52 18.16
CA ALA A 432 4.94 11.38 18.04
C ALA A 432 6.06 10.61 17.33
N THR A 433 6.65 11.20 16.30
CA THR A 433 7.73 10.58 15.52
C THR A 433 9.02 11.37 15.73
N GLY A 434 10.12 10.67 16.03
CA GLY A 434 11.42 11.29 16.24
C GLY A 434 12.10 11.76 14.94
N PRO A 435 13.08 12.69 15.04
CA PRO A 435 13.88 13.14 13.91
C PRO A 435 14.63 11.94 13.28
N GLY A 436 14.49 11.75 11.97
CA GLY A 436 15.07 10.60 11.23
C GLY A 436 14.16 9.37 11.04
N ARG A 437 12.91 9.40 11.54
CA ARG A 437 11.85 8.38 11.29
C ARG A 437 12.18 6.93 11.69
N GLY A 438 13.08 6.70 12.65
CA GLY A 438 13.46 5.36 13.11
C GLY A 438 12.52 4.70 14.14
N TRP A 439 11.57 5.46 14.70
CA TRP A 439 10.62 5.01 15.73
C TRP A 439 9.41 5.94 15.83
N VAL A 440 8.33 5.46 16.43
CA VAL A 440 7.15 6.25 16.81
C VAL A 440 6.86 6.12 18.30
N SER A 441 6.26 7.10 18.94
CA SER A 441 5.74 6.99 20.30
C SER A 441 4.24 7.20 20.29
N LEU A 442 3.51 6.34 20.98
CA LEU A 442 2.05 6.41 21.08
C LEU A 442 1.65 6.88 22.47
N HIS A 443 1.03 8.05 22.52
CA HIS A 443 0.37 8.57 23.71
C HIS A 443 -1.15 8.40 23.59
N VAL A 444 -1.72 7.50 24.38
CA VAL A 444 -3.19 7.36 24.52
C VAL A 444 -3.68 8.29 25.62
N LEU A 445 -4.72 9.07 25.33
CA LEU A 445 -5.29 10.04 26.27
C LEU A 445 -5.76 9.35 27.55
N PRO A 446 -5.65 9.99 28.73
CA PRO A 446 -6.02 9.38 30.02
C PRO A 446 -7.43 8.78 30.04
N GLY A 447 -8.42 9.49 29.49
CA GLY A 447 -9.81 9.02 29.41
C GLY A 447 -10.04 7.83 28.47
N GLU A 448 -9.05 7.48 27.64
CA GLU A 448 -9.09 6.35 26.70
C GLU A 448 -8.30 5.13 27.19
N ARG A 449 -7.55 5.29 28.29
CA ARG A 449 -6.81 4.18 28.92
C ARG A 449 -7.80 3.22 29.58
N GLY A 450 -7.50 1.93 29.55
CA GLY A 450 -8.36 0.88 30.12
C GLY A 450 -9.56 0.47 29.24
N LYS A 451 -9.92 1.24 28.21
CA LYS A 451 -10.99 0.90 27.24
C LYS A 451 -10.56 -0.11 26.16
N GLY A 452 -9.34 -0.64 26.24
CA GLY A 452 -8.76 -1.51 25.21
C GLY A 452 -8.24 -0.76 23.96
N THR A 453 -8.35 0.56 23.91
CA THR A 453 -7.84 1.41 22.80
C THR A 453 -6.34 1.25 22.60
N GLY A 454 -5.55 1.24 23.68
CA GLY A 454 -4.12 0.99 23.61
C GLY A 454 -3.76 -0.38 23.00
N ASP A 455 -4.50 -1.42 23.34
CA ASP A 455 -4.28 -2.77 22.78
C ASP A 455 -4.50 -2.79 21.28
N ARG A 456 -5.60 -2.17 20.80
CA ARG A 456 -5.91 -2.07 19.38
C ARG A 456 -4.82 -1.32 18.60
N PHE A 457 -4.25 -0.27 19.18
CA PHE A 457 -3.12 0.43 18.54
C PHE A 457 -1.82 -0.36 18.58
N ALA A 458 -1.49 -1.04 19.68
CA ALA A 458 -0.33 -1.93 19.71
C ALA A 458 -0.45 -3.02 18.64
N GLU A 459 -1.63 -3.63 18.49
CA GLU A 459 -1.92 -4.58 17.41
C GLU A 459 -1.79 -3.95 16.01
N ARG A 460 -2.14 -2.67 15.85
CA ARG A 460 -1.97 -1.94 14.58
C ARG A 460 -0.50 -1.72 14.26
N LEU A 461 0.31 -1.32 15.24
CA LEU A 461 1.73 -1.04 15.10
C LEU A 461 2.56 -2.31 14.86
N ASP A 462 2.23 -3.40 15.54
CA ASP A 462 2.84 -4.71 15.32
C ASP A 462 2.57 -5.23 13.89
N ARG A 463 1.34 -5.06 13.38
CA ARG A 463 1.01 -5.41 11.98
C ARG A 463 1.83 -4.67 10.93
N THR A 464 2.26 -3.45 11.22
CA THR A 464 3.13 -2.66 10.33
C THR A 464 4.60 -2.80 10.71
N ALA A 465 4.92 -3.72 11.63
CA ALA A 465 6.25 -3.90 12.19
C ALA A 465 6.89 -2.56 12.58
N ASN A 466 6.17 -1.68 13.29
CA ASN A 466 6.71 -0.40 13.73
C ASN A 466 7.27 -0.51 15.15
N ALA A 467 8.53 -0.12 15.32
CA ALA A 467 9.14 0.02 16.65
C ALA A 467 8.53 1.20 17.40
N VAL A 468 8.38 1.06 18.72
CA VAL A 468 7.81 2.09 19.58
C VAL A 468 8.87 2.63 20.53
N ALA A 469 9.05 3.95 20.57
CA ALA A 469 9.86 4.60 21.58
C ALA A 469 9.04 4.86 22.85
N VAL A 470 9.60 4.45 23.97
CA VAL A 470 9.05 4.65 25.30
C VAL A 470 10.09 5.37 26.12
N HIS A 471 9.78 6.57 26.59
CA HIS A 471 10.67 7.26 27.52
C HIS A 471 10.79 6.48 28.83
N GLU A 472 12.00 6.30 29.34
CA GLU A 472 12.28 5.41 30.49
C GLU A 472 11.52 5.82 31.76
N ARG A 473 11.35 7.14 31.96
CA ARG A 473 10.57 7.72 33.05
C ARG A 473 9.04 7.60 32.90
N ALA A 474 8.51 7.20 31.73
CA ALA A 474 7.07 7.19 31.48
C ALA A 474 6.32 6.02 32.15
N GLY A 475 7.03 5.04 32.74
CA GLY A 475 6.44 3.90 33.44
C GLY A 475 5.65 2.91 32.56
N SER A 476 5.55 3.15 31.25
CA SER A 476 4.76 2.34 30.32
C SER A 476 5.54 1.18 29.69
N LEU A 477 6.84 1.04 29.97
CA LEU A 477 7.65 -0.04 29.40
C LEU A 477 7.14 -1.43 29.80
N GLY A 478 6.70 -1.59 31.05
CA GLY A 478 6.10 -2.84 31.53
C GLY A 478 4.80 -3.19 30.79
N TRP A 479 4.04 -2.19 30.33
CA TRP A 479 2.82 -2.40 29.55
C TRP A 479 3.13 -3.01 28.17
N TRP A 480 4.19 -2.53 27.51
CA TRP A 480 4.66 -3.09 26.24
C TRP A 480 5.28 -4.48 26.43
N ALA A 481 6.13 -4.64 27.45
CA ALA A 481 6.78 -5.91 27.76
C ALA A 481 5.76 -7.01 28.09
N ALA A 482 4.68 -6.70 28.81
CA ALA A 482 3.58 -7.63 29.07
C ALA A 482 2.88 -8.14 27.79
N ARG A 483 3.04 -7.43 26.66
CA ARG A 483 2.52 -7.81 25.33
C ARG A 483 3.59 -8.45 24.45
N GLY A 484 4.76 -8.75 25.01
CA GLY A 484 5.85 -9.43 24.32
C GLY A 484 6.73 -8.54 23.45
N TRP A 485 6.54 -7.22 23.53
CA TRP A 485 7.44 -6.24 22.93
C TRP A 485 8.75 -6.18 23.73
N ARG A 486 9.88 -6.04 23.05
CA ARG A 486 11.21 -6.07 23.70
C ARG A 486 12.03 -4.84 23.38
N VAL A 487 12.80 -4.37 24.36
CA VAL A 487 13.76 -3.28 24.16
C VAL A 487 14.85 -3.78 23.23
N ALA A 488 14.89 -3.25 22.01
CA ALA A 488 15.91 -3.56 21.02
C ALA A 488 17.16 -2.72 21.23
N ARG A 489 16.98 -1.43 21.56
CA ARG A 489 18.07 -0.49 21.87
C ARG A 489 17.59 0.64 22.76
N ARG A 490 18.54 1.37 23.32
CA ARG A 490 18.30 2.60 24.11
C ARG A 490 19.07 3.75 23.48
N GLU A 491 18.41 4.89 23.32
CA GLU A 491 19.00 6.10 22.75
C GLU A 491 18.38 7.32 23.42
N GLU A 492 19.21 8.25 23.92
CA GLU A 492 18.75 9.56 24.45
C GLU A 492 17.61 9.49 25.49
N GLY A 493 17.65 8.52 26.41
CA GLY A 493 16.60 8.34 27.45
C GLY A 493 15.31 7.68 26.96
N LEU A 494 15.30 7.21 25.71
CA LEU A 494 14.22 6.41 25.11
C LEU A 494 14.63 4.94 25.03
N ALA A 495 13.69 4.07 25.42
CA ALA A 495 13.72 2.65 25.09
C ALA A 495 13.03 2.44 23.74
N ILE A 496 13.76 1.98 22.73
CA ILE A 496 13.16 1.60 21.45
C ILE A 496 12.76 0.14 21.55
N VAL A 497 11.45 -0.08 21.52
CA VAL A 497 10.82 -1.37 21.77
C VAL A 497 10.32 -1.94 20.46
N ASP A 498 10.87 -3.08 20.05
CA ASP A 498 10.43 -3.79 18.86
C ASP A 498 9.18 -4.63 19.14
N PRO A 499 8.25 -4.69 18.19
CA PRO A 499 7.08 -5.54 18.28
C PRO A 499 7.45 -7.02 18.19
N PRO A 500 6.55 -7.93 18.63
CA PRO A 500 6.74 -9.36 18.49
C PRO A 500 7.10 -9.80 17.06
N SER A 501 6.50 -9.19 16.04
CA SER A 501 6.77 -9.49 14.62
C SER A 501 8.19 -9.19 14.13
N ARG A 502 8.97 -8.40 14.87
CA ARG A 502 10.37 -8.08 14.54
C ARG A 502 11.39 -8.87 15.33
N ARG A 503 10.96 -9.70 16.27
CA ARG A 503 11.88 -10.48 17.09
C ARG A 503 12.57 -11.55 16.25
N ASP A 504 13.87 -11.68 16.45
CA ASP A 504 14.72 -12.70 15.84
C ASP A 504 14.47 -14.11 16.41
N ASP A 505 13.93 -14.19 17.64
CA ASP A 505 13.59 -15.43 18.33
C ASP A 505 12.16 -15.95 18.04
N LEU A 506 11.55 -15.54 16.93
CA LEU A 506 10.21 -15.98 16.49
C LEU A 506 10.19 -17.49 16.19
N ARG A 507 9.39 -18.24 16.94
CA ARG A 507 9.15 -19.67 16.73
C ARG A 507 7.93 -19.87 15.83
N ALA A 508 8.05 -20.73 14.82
CA ALA A 508 6.92 -21.07 13.98
C ALA A 508 5.92 -21.94 14.75
N ALA A 509 4.65 -21.57 14.69
CA ALA A 509 3.54 -22.33 15.25
C ALA A 509 2.33 -22.25 14.30
N ALA A 510 1.41 -23.19 14.45
CA ALA A 510 0.20 -23.20 13.66
C ALA A 510 -1.00 -23.65 14.49
N SER A 511 -2.17 -23.10 14.20
CA SER A 511 -3.41 -23.42 14.90
C SER A 511 -4.62 -23.40 13.97
N ILE A 512 -5.65 -24.13 14.36
CA ILE A 512 -6.88 -24.26 13.58
C ILE A 512 -8.07 -23.64 14.32
N CYS A 513 -8.74 -22.71 13.65
CA CYS A 513 -10.07 -22.25 14.04
C CYS A 513 -11.11 -23.03 13.23
N LEU A 514 -11.79 -23.99 13.87
CA LEU A 514 -12.96 -24.64 13.28
C LEU A 514 -14.22 -23.89 13.69
N LEU A 515 -14.95 -23.39 12.70
CA LEU A 515 -16.26 -22.77 12.88
C LEU A 515 -17.32 -23.67 12.23
N ASP A 516 -18.20 -24.23 13.03
CA ASP A 516 -19.38 -24.95 12.53
C ASP A 516 -20.46 -23.93 12.17
N LEU A 517 -20.81 -23.88 10.89
CA LEU A 517 -21.81 -22.98 10.36
C LEU A 517 -23.23 -23.38 10.76
N SER A 518 -23.47 -24.67 11.01
CA SER A 518 -24.81 -25.18 11.33
C SER A 518 -25.28 -24.76 12.72
N SER A 519 -24.40 -24.87 13.73
CA SER A 519 -24.70 -24.51 15.13
C SER A 519 -24.10 -23.17 15.58
N ARG A 520 -23.34 -22.49 14.71
CA ARG A 520 -22.62 -21.23 14.99
C ARG A 520 -21.67 -21.35 16.20
N ARG A 521 -21.00 -22.48 16.31
CA ARG A 521 -20.05 -22.78 17.39
C ARG A 521 -18.63 -22.84 16.85
N VAL A 522 -17.69 -22.43 17.70
CA VAL A 522 -16.26 -22.49 17.42
C VAL A 522 -15.61 -23.49 18.37
N LEU A 523 -14.70 -24.30 17.85
CA LEU A 523 -13.90 -25.20 18.66
C LEU A 523 -12.81 -24.41 19.41
N LEU A 524 -12.81 -24.50 20.73
CA LEU A 524 -11.76 -23.98 21.59
C LEU A 524 -11.36 -25.03 22.61
N GLY A 525 -10.13 -24.93 23.11
CA GLY A 525 -9.69 -25.75 24.22
C GLY A 525 -9.05 -24.95 25.34
N GLU A 526 -9.24 -25.45 26.55
CA GLU A 526 -8.55 -25.01 27.76
C GLU A 526 -7.31 -25.87 27.95
N ARG A 527 -6.14 -25.24 28.06
CA ARG A 527 -4.88 -25.92 28.31
C ARG A 527 -4.85 -26.48 29.74
N LEU A 528 -4.44 -27.73 29.89
CA LEU A 528 -4.36 -28.42 31.17
C LEU A 528 -2.92 -28.48 31.74
N THR A 529 -1.94 -28.11 30.92
CA THR A 529 -0.51 -28.16 31.23
C THR A 529 0.12 -26.77 31.40
N ASP A 530 1.15 -26.69 32.24
CA ASP A 530 1.97 -25.49 32.43
C ASP A 530 2.79 -25.15 31.17
N PRO A 531 3.17 -23.87 30.95
CA PRO A 531 2.95 -22.69 31.80
C PRO A 531 1.59 -22.00 31.58
N TRP A 532 0.74 -22.51 30.68
CA TRP A 532 -0.51 -21.86 30.26
C TRP A 532 -1.75 -22.55 30.79
N LYS A 533 -1.65 -23.26 31.92
CA LYS A 533 -2.76 -23.99 32.51
C LYS A 533 -3.96 -23.04 32.74
N GLY A 534 -5.14 -23.45 32.26
CA GLY A 534 -6.36 -22.66 32.29
C GLY A 534 -6.54 -21.64 31.16
N TYR A 535 -5.56 -21.45 30.26
CA TYR A 535 -5.72 -20.57 29.10
C TYR A 535 -6.54 -21.24 28.01
N TRP A 536 -7.50 -20.48 27.50
CA TRP A 536 -8.27 -20.85 26.30
C TRP A 536 -7.49 -20.50 25.03
N ALA A 537 -7.45 -21.44 24.08
CA ALA A 537 -6.81 -21.27 22.79
C ALA A 537 -7.52 -22.09 21.70
N PHE A 538 -7.18 -21.81 20.44
CA PHE A 538 -7.45 -22.76 19.36
C PHE A 538 -6.50 -23.96 19.48
N PRO A 539 -6.93 -25.16 19.06
CA PRO A 539 -6.00 -26.28 18.92
C PRO A 539 -4.83 -25.89 18.01
N GLY A 540 -3.61 -26.20 18.44
CA GLY A 540 -2.40 -25.76 17.76
C GLY A 540 -1.14 -25.74 18.61
N GLY A 541 0.00 -25.79 17.92
CA GLY A 541 1.30 -25.94 18.55
C GLY A 541 2.45 -25.59 17.61
N GLY A 542 3.66 -25.98 18.03
CA GLY A 542 4.91 -25.68 17.31
C GLY A 542 5.06 -26.51 16.04
N VAL A 543 5.73 -25.94 15.04
CA VAL A 543 6.05 -26.65 13.78
C VAL A 543 7.28 -27.53 13.98
N LYS A 544 7.19 -28.81 13.61
CA LYS A 544 8.33 -29.76 13.67
C LYS A 544 9.28 -29.59 12.47
N PRO A 545 10.57 -29.97 12.57
CA PRO A 545 11.50 -29.90 11.44
C PRO A 545 10.98 -30.69 10.22
N GLY A 546 10.92 -30.03 9.06
CA GLY A 546 10.43 -30.64 7.80
C GLY A 546 8.90 -30.67 7.65
N GLU A 547 8.15 -30.18 8.64
CA GLU A 547 6.69 -30.09 8.62
C GLU A 547 6.25 -28.73 8.04
N ASP A 548 5.22 -28.73 7.17
CA ASP A 548 4.59 -27.48 6.72
C ASP A 548 3.60 -26.94 7.75
N LEU A 549 3.22 -25.65 7.63
CA LEU A 549 2.35 -24.97 8.61
C LEU A 549 0.98 -25.62 8.73
N LEU A 550 0.39 -26.09 7.63
CA LEU A 550 -0.96 -26.68 7.67
C LEU A 550 -0.91 -28.10 8.23
N ALA A 551 0.12 -28.87 7.89
CA ALA A 551 0.40 -30.18 8.45
C ALA A 551 0.61 -30.11 9.97
N ALA A 552 1.37 -29.12 10.45
CA ALA A 552 1.54 -28.86 11.87
C ALA A 552 0.21 -28.59 12.55
N ALA A 553 -0.61 -27.70 11.99
CA ALA A 553 -1.92 -27.39 12.54
C ALA A 553 -2.82 -28.63 12.57
N ALA A 554 -2.85 -29.42 11.47
CA ALA A 554 -3.65 -30.64 11.35
C ALA A 554 -3.25 -31.70 12.37
N ARG A 555 -1.93 -31.88 12.58
CA ARG A 555 -1.39 -32.78 13.58
C ARG A 555 -1.82 -32.37 14.98
N GLU A 556 -1.65 -31.10 15.34
CA GLU A 556 -2.02 -30.58 16.66
C GLU A 556 -3.54 -30.70 16.91
N LEU A 557 -4.37 -30.43 15.91
CA LEU A 557 -5.82 -30.69 16.00
C LEU A 557 -6.10 -32.17 16.30
N ALA A 558 -5.45 -33.09 15.59
CA ALA A 558 -5.64 -34.52 15.81
C ALA A 558 -5.12 -34.97 17.18
N GLU A 559 -3.95 -34.50 17.59
CA GLU A 559 -3.32 -34.84 18.87
C GLU A 559 -4.11 -34.27 20.06
N GLU A 560 -4.56 -33.01 20.00
CA GLU A 560 -5.23 -32.30 21.11
C GLU A 560 -6.73 -32.58 21.20
N THR A 561 -7.39 -32.96 20.09
CA THR A 561 -8.86 -33.09 20.02
C THR A 561 -9.35 -34.42 19.46
N GLY A 562 -8.49 -35.21 18.79
CA GLY A 562 -8.89 -36.40 18.06
C GLY A 562 -9.67 -36.13 16.77
N LEU A 563 -9.81 -34.87 16.35
CA LEU A 563 -10.51 -34.48 15.13
C LEU A 563 -9.55 -34.41 13.94
N SER A 564 -10.09 -34.64 12.75
CA SER A 564 -9.35 -34.45 11.49
C SER A 564 -9.80 -33.14 10.83
N LEU A 565 -8.92 -32.58 10.01
CA LEU A 565 -9.28 -31.44 9.18
C LEU A 565 -10.43 -31.79 8.22
N PRO A 566 -11.34 -30.84 7.94
CA PRO A 566 -12.25 -30.96 6.81
C PRO A 566 -11.49 -31.20 5.50
N THR A 567 -12.11 -31.92 4.55
CA THR A 567 -11.53 -32.16 3.21
C THR A 567 -11.47 -30.90 2.34
N THR A 568 -12.15 -29.83 2.78
CA THR A 568 -12.13 -28.51 2.13
C THR A 568 -10.81 -27.80 2.37
N ARG A 569 -10.51 -26.80 1.54
CA ARG A 569 -9.37 -25.91 1.79
C ARG A 569 -9.73 -24.94 2.93
N PRO A 570 -8.73 -24.41 3.67
CA PRO A 570 -8.99 -23.37 4.65
C PRO A 570 -9.68 -22.17 3.98
N HIS A 571 -10.74 -21.66 4.62
CA HIS A 571 -11.46 -20.49 4.16
C HIS A 571 -10.58 -19.23 4.21
N SER A 572 -9.73 -19.13 5.23
CA SER A 572 -8.67 -18.12 5.27
C SER A 572 -7.48 -18.61 6.10
N ALA A 573 -6.30 -18.06 5.81
CA ALA A 573 -5.11 -18.24 6.61
C ALA A 573 -4.57 -16.86 7.01
N ARG A 574 -4.26 -16.66 8.29
CA ARG A 574 -3.68 -15.41 8.79
C ARG A 574 -2.53 -15.71 9.73
N THR A 575 -1.39 -15.09 9.48
CA THR A 575 -0.23 -15.17 10.38
C THR A 575 -0.26 -13.99 11.35
N VAL A 576 -0.06 -14.29 12.63
CA VAL A 576 0.08 -13.26 13.67
C VAL A 576 1.32 -13.55 14.50
N ALA A 577 2.11 -12.52 14.75
CA ALA A 577 3.16 -12.58 15.75
C ALA A 577 2.57 -12.32 17.14
N VAL A 578 2.98 -13.11 18.12
CA VAL A 578 2.60 -12.92 19.53
C VAL A 578 3.81 -13.20 20.42
N GLY A 579 4.07 -12.34 21.39
CA GLY A 579 5.05 -12.62 22.43
C GLY A 579 4.36 -12.98 23.73
N THR A 580 4.94 -13.89 24.49
CA THR A 580 4.29 -14.45 25.70
C THR A 580 4.71 -13.73 26.99
N GLY A 581 4.96 -12.43 26.91
CA GLY A 581 5.42 -11.58 28.02
C GLY A 581 6.89 -11.14 27.88
N PRO A 582 7.44 -10.48 28.92
CA PRO A 582 8.74 -9.81 28.87
C PRO A 582 9.89 -10.76 28.50
N ASP A 583 9.98 -11.87 29.23
CA ASP A 583 11.04 -12.88 29.08
C ASP A 583 10.56 -14.11 28.28
N GLY A 584 9.29 -14.09 27.85
CA GLY A 584 8.66 -15.19 27.15
C GLY A 584 9.08 -15.29 25.67
N PRO A 585 9.04 -16.49 25.07
CA PRO A 585 9.24 -16.66 23.63
C PRO A 585 8.22 -15.85 22.81
N ALA A 586 8.58 -15.56 21.56
CA ALA A 586 7.65 -15.07 20.56
C ALA A 586 7.33 -16.17 19.55
N TYR A 587 6.11 -16.13 19.03
CA TYR A 587 5.62 -17.09 18.06
C TYR A 587 5.08 -16.36 16.84
N SER A 588 5.40 -16.87 15.66
CA SER A 588 4.71 -16.58 14.41
C SER A 588 3.67 -17.67 14.21
N ILE A 589 2.42 -17.38 14.52
CA ILE A 589 1.33 -18.35 14.52
C ILE A 589 0.54 -18.23 13.22
N ALA A 590 0.61 -19.24 12.37
CA ALA A 590 -0.26 -19.40 11.21
C ALA A 590 -1.63 -19.94 11.67
N ASN A 591 -2.68 -19.14 11.52
CA ASN A 591 -4.02 -19.52 11.93
C ASN A 591 -4.86 -19.84 10.71
N PHE A 592 -5.36 -21.06 10.64
CA PHE A 592 -6.20 -21.53 9.55
C PHE A 592 -7.67 -21.57 10.00
N LEU A 593 -8.52 -20.80 9.33
CA LEU A 593 -9.96 -20.85 9.52
C LEU A 593 -10.55 -21.90 8.58
N PHE A 594 -11.22 -22.88 9.16
CA PHE A 594 -12.00 -23.88 8.44
C PHE A 594 -13.48 -23.72 8.80
N LEU A 595 -14.31 -23.81 7.77
CA LEU A 595 -15.76 -23.84 7.93
C LEU A 595 -16.19 -25.31 7.89
N SER A 596 -16.83 -25.78 8.96
CA SER A 596 -17.45 -27.09 9.00
C SER A 596 -18.96 -26.98 8.92
N LEU A 597 -19.59 -28.06 8.46
CA LEU A 597 -21.05 -28.24 8.51
C LEU A 597 -21.46 -29.24 9.60
N ASP A 598 -20.48 -29.74 10.36
CA ASP A 598 -20.66 -30.60 11.52
C ASP A 598 -19.76 -30.15 12.68
N ALA A 599 -20.13 -30.56 13.89
CA ALA A 599 -19.41 -30.29 15.12
C ALA A 599 -19.13 -31.61 15.86
N PRO A 600 -18.25 -32.48 15.33
CA PRO A 600 -17.93 -33.76 15.96
C PRO A 600 -17.38 -33.54 17.36
N ALA A 601 -17.75 -34.41 18.30
CA ALA A 601 -17.34 -34.28 19.69
C ALA A 601 -15.81 -34.41 19.82
N PRO A 602 -15.09 -33.38 20.34
CA PRO A 602 -13.67 -33.50 20.58
C PRO A 602 -13.40 -34.42 21.78
N ARG A 603 -12.25 -35.08 21.76
CA ARG A 603 -11.74 -35.83 22.90
C ARG A 603 -10.99 -34.89 23.84
N THR A 604 -11.09 -35.15 25.14
CA THR A 604 -10.19 -34.51 26.12
C THR A 604 -8.88 -35.27 26.14
N THR A 605 -7.77 -34.54 26.08
CA THR A 605 -6.42 -35.08 26.10
C THR A 605 -5.71 -34.64 27.38
N PRO A 606 -4.54 -35.24 27.72
CA PRO A 606 -3.76 -34.75 28.86
C PRO A 606 -3.31 -33.29 28.72
N GLU A 607 -3.22 -32.79 27.49
CA GLU A 607 -2.74 -31.44 27.18
C GLU A 607 -3.86 -30.40 27.15
N MET A 608 -5.03 -30.77 26.62
CA MET A 608 -6.10 -29.81 26.34
C MET A 608 -7.49 -30.43 26.52
N ARG A 609 -8.41 -29.66 27.11
CA ARG A 609 -9.84 -29.96 27.13
C ARG A 609 -10.55 -29.08 26.12
N CYS A 610 -11.00 -29.67 25.02
CA CYS A 610 -11.67 -28.97 23.94
C CYS A 610 -13.20 -29.07 24.02
N GLU A 611 -13.90 -28.01 23.63
CA GLU A 611 -15.35 -27.94 23.51
C GLU A 611 -15.79 -27.02 22.38
N TRP A 612 -16.97 -27.32 21.81
CA TRP A 612 -17.64 -26.45 20.85
C TRP A 612 -18.46 -25.39 21.57
N LEU A 613 -18.05 -24.13 21.44
CA LEU A 613 -18.63 -23.02 22.16
C LEU A 613 -19.42 -22.09 21.24
N PRO A 614 -20.60 -21.59 21.66
CA PRO A 614 -21.24 -20.47 20.97
C PRO A 614 -20.27 -19.29 20.86
N LEU A 615 -20.26 -18.60 19.71
CA LEU A 615 -19.31 -17.49 19.46
C LEU A 615 -19.34 -16.40 20.55
N ALA A 616 -20.52 -16.09 21.10
CA ALA A 616 -20.66 -15.12 22.17
C ALA A 616 -19.94 -15.57 23.46
N GLU A 617 -20.07 -16.84 23.82
CA GLU A 617 -19.41 -17.42 24.99
C GLU A 617 -17.89 -17.54 24.76
N ALA A 618 -17.49 -18.03 23.60
CA ALA A 618 -16.08 -18.12 23.20
C ALA A 618 -15.36 -16.76 23.33
N ARG A 619 -16.00 -15.66 22.90
CA ARG A 619 -15.45 -14.30 23.03
C ARG A 619 -15.30 -13.84 24.49
N ALA A 620 -16.13 -14.36 25.39
CA ALA A 620 -16.14 -14.03 26.81
C ALA A 620 -15.10 -14.81 27.64
N LYS A 621 -14.66 -16.00 27.20
CA LYS A 621 -13.71 -16.84 27.96
C LYS A 621 -12.41 -16.11 28.31
N ARG A 622 -11.94 -16.28 29.56
CA ARG A 622 -10.67 -15.76 30.08
C ARG A 622 -10.09 -16.76 31.11
N PRO A 623 -8.77 -16.85 31.29
CA PRO A 623 -7.72 -16.24 30.46
C PRO A 623 -7.66 -16.88 29.06
N MET A 624 -7.16 -16.16 28.06
CA MET A 624 -7.20 -16.62 26.66
C MET A 624 -5.95 -16.14 25.93
N ALA A 625 -5.38 -17.01 25.08
CA ALA A 625 -4.25 -16.70 24.23
C ALA A 625 -4.54 -15.48 23.34
N ALA A 626 -3.57 -14.57 23.24
CA ALA A 626 -3.73 -13.31 22.52
C ALA A 626 -4.09 -13.52 21.04
N GLY A 627 -3.46 -14.50 20.36
CA GLY A 627 -3.75 -14.87 18.97
C GLY A 627 -5.19 -15.36 18.77
N THR A 628 -5.65 -16.27 19.63
CA THR A 628 -7.03 -16.76 19.62
C THR A 628 -8.04 -15.64 19.83
N ARG A 629 -7.82 -14.80 20.85
CA ARG A 629 -8.70 -13.64 21.13
C ARG A 629 -8.77 -12.70 19.93
N ARG A 630 -7.63 -12.42 19.30
CA ARG A 630 -7.52 -11.55 18.12
C ARG A 630 -8.34 -12.10 16.96
N ILE A 631 -8.35 -13.40 16.72
CA ILE A 631 -9.11 -14.01 15.62
C ILE A 631 -10.60 -14.07 15.93
N LEU A 632 -10.99 -14.48 17.14
CA LEU A 632 -12.40 -14.52 17.55
C LEU A 632 -13.11 -13.16 17.45
N ARG A 633 -12.39 -12.06 17.71
CA ARG A 633 -12.90 -10.70 17.51
C ARG A 633 -13.19 -10.38 16.04
N ASN A 634 -12.38 -10.92 15.14
CA ASN A 634 -12.44 -10.67 13.69
C ASN A 634 -13.27 -11.70 12.93
N LEU A 635 -13.71 -12.79 13.57
CA LEU A 635 -14.72 -13.66 12.99
C LEU A 635 -16.00 -12.82 12.77
N PRO A 636 -16.64 -12.90 11.59
CA PRO A 636 -17.84 -12.14 11.32
C PRO A 636 -18.89 -12.34 12.42
N ARG A 637 -19.63 -11.28 12.73
CA ARG A 637 -20.87 -11.39 13.51
C ARG A 637 -21.93 -12.02 12.59
N LEU A 638 -21.81 -13.33 12.32
CA LEU A 638 -22.78 -14.08 11.51
C LEU A 638 -24.13 -14.20 12.21
#